data_AF-A0A1E7FTH4-F1
#
_entry.id   AF-A0A1E7FTH4-F1
#
_cell.length_a   1.000
_cell.length_b   1.000
_cell.length_c   1.000
_cell.angle_alpha   90.00
_cell.angle_beta   90.00
_cell.angle_gamma   90.00
#
_symmetry.space_group_name_H-M   'P 1'
#
loop_
_entity.id
_entity.type
_entity.pdbx_description
1 polymer ?
#
loop_
_entity_poly.entity_id
_entity_poly.type
_entity_poly.pdbx_seq_one_letter_code
_entity_poly.pdbx_strand_id
1 'polypeptide(L)'
;MEFNKQTSLITILSSAHGRLRREQRDIDKRDLQKAIKHGTRYFQPCQRTWVVTYDGIIFVVDKALKREVTVFPAPLATAPISLQVAADHSAAKEVLKRKPELCNSHTVLVIDNSGSMRVRDIPLHRDRQIAAYTLTALEFIAEQLFNNTANNSDVVSLVEFSNEATIIFEREPVSWVLFNKLLSRRDKRKYNARKLYKNRDSIYCDSNYIPALVEAYHLLKEEIHEDCALHLFFLSDGAPTDSSHLQVGPNSALEMMAAQIKEIALEFSERLDITMVGFGSTLRDFKALEIMIKAAKEASPKSNSTFVYCEKIADSISEAITTAATSLATKRTSLMGRAMPHQGYTRRNIEREIKSHCAAEWRFHRIVGHFIFNSRLNDWKQCPDLPPGSWREGDHEMINDRLKAGLPLPPYVAVRNMAIDAGLERVAFRCRLSDEPIQTKFVFGPMVAKETDHIDLISKNIEFHKIFCQTQSLAGYMAHEFSNRLQALPDFSASTTPRITFLPCSVLLVEDPTWPGEKRGFLVEKELDYERYRWCKWNDNAGMVDGRVAHIPIDVEHELAQLEKGTDMVIEEGHDDDEDDDKDDRDDNDEEEYSDDEDLQDEMLLAPITEFDDSSLISKPSDYLQAFSHFTYLFTKGKILVCDLQGVYNTDMIPPTFELSDPVIHYRSKNRNKVYGVTDRGQKGHQLFFNTHKCGKVCKFMQLSKKNPEWQEHWHKRSEESQRKGK
;
A
#
# COMPACT_ATOMS: atom_id res chain seq x y z
N MET A 1 35.33 -13.69 10.88
CA MET A 1 34.96 -14.85 11.73
C MET A 1 35.90 -14.94 12.94
N GLU A 2 35.84 -13.96 13.85
CA GLU A 2 36.56 -14.02 15.14
C GLU A 2 35.64 -13.48 16.24
N PHE A 3 34.63 -14.25 16.63
CA PHE A 3 33.89 -14.00 17.86
C PHE A 3 33.67 -15.32 18.60
N ASN A 4 34.01 -15.33 19.90
CA ASN A 4 33.54 -16.28 20.93
C ASN A 4 34.14 -17.70 21.03
N LYS A 5 35.47 -17.85 21.14
CA LYS A 5 36.08 -19.11 21.65
C LYS A 5 36.00 -19.29 23.19
N GLN A 6 35.64 -18.26 23.97
CA GLN A 6 35.67 -18.32 25.45
C GLN A 6 34.32 -18.60 26.13
N THR A 7 33.17 -18.38 25.50
CA THR A 7 31.85 -18.65 26.11
C THR A 7 31.51 -20.15 26.18
N SER A 8 32.07 -20.96 25.29
CA SER A 8 31.93 -22.43 25.28
C SER A 8 32.59 -23.11 26.48
N LEU A 9 33.47 -22.42 27.21
CA LEU A 9 34.15 -22.92 28.42
C LEU A 9 33.27 -22.90 29.68
N ILE A 10 32.08 -22.29 29.62
CA ILE A 10 31.14 -22.27 30.75
C ILE A 10 30.40 -23.62 30.81
N THR A 11 30.86 -24.51 31.68
CA THR A 11 30.24 -25.82 31.94
C THR A 11 28.97 -25.65 32.77
N ILE A 12 27.82 -25.57 32.10
CA ILE A 12 26.50 -25.61 32.73
C ILE A 12 25.75 -26.92 32.39
N LEU A 13 25.21 -27.54 33.44
CA LEU A 13 24.35 -28.71 33.34
C LEU A 13 22.89 -28.28 33.14
N SER A 14 22.16 -29.00 32.30
CA SER A 14 20.73 -28.76 32.11
C SER A 14 19.91 -29.82 32.81
N SER A 15 18.96 -29.39 33.63
CA SER A 15 17.92 -30.31 34.08
C SER A 15 17.12 -30.85 32.88
N ALA A 16 16.51 -32.03 33.03
CA ALA A 16 15.62 -32.58 32.00
C ALA A 16 14.49 -31.59 31.65
N HIS A 17 13.96 -30.88 32.65
CA HIS A 17 12.98 -29.81 32.45
C HIS A 17 13.56 -28.63 31.66
N GLY A 18 14.74 -28.11 32.04
CA GLY A 18 15.39 -27.00 31.34
C GLY A 18 15.75 -27.32 29.89
N ARG A 19 16.25 -28.53 29.63
CA ARG A 19 16.55 -29.02 28.27
C ARG A 19 15.30 -29.07 27.40
N LEU A 20 14.23 -29.70 27.90
CA LEU A 20 12.94 -29.76 27.21
C LEU A 20 12.38 -28.36 26.92
N ARG A 21 12.56 -27.41 27.83
CA ARG A 21 12.10 -26.02 27.67
C ARG A 21 12.88 -25.20 26.66
N ARG A 22 14.15 -25.53 26.43
CA ARG A 22 14.96 -24.96 25.35
C ARG A 22 14.59 -25.55 24.01
N GLU A 23 14.49 -26.87 23.93
CA GLU A 23 14.08 -27.58 22.70
C GLU A 23 12.69 -27.13 22.23
N GLN A 24 11.72 -26.99 23.14
CA GLN A 24 10.38 -26.47 22.83
C GLN A 24 10.36 -25.02 22.31
N ARG A 25 11.43 -24.25 22.50
CA ARG A 25 11.46 -22.81 22.21
C ARG A 25 12.56 -22.40 21.25
N ASP A 26 13.27 -23.37 20.70
CA ASP A 26 14.43 -23.19 19.84
C ASP A 26 15.50 -22.24 20.43
N ILE A 27 15.78 -22.40 21.73
CA ILE A 27 16.81 -21.59 22.44
C ILE A 27 18.10 -22.39 22.53
N ASP A 28 19.19 -21.87 21.95
CA ASP A 28 20.49 -22.53 21.99
C ASP A 28 21.06 -22.53 23.43
N LYS A 29 21.74 -23.62 23.80
CA LYS A 29 22.52 -23.69 25.03
C LYS A 29 23.62 -22.61 25.08
N ARG A 30 24.09 -22.13 23.93
CA ARG A 30 25.03 -21.00 23.82
C ARG A 30 24.43 -19.71 24.37
N ASP A 31 23.13 -19.49 24.23
CA ASP A 31 22.49 -18.29 24.76
C ASP A 31 22.38 -18.34 26.28
N LEU A 32 22.19 -19.53 26.87
CA LEU A 32 22.35 -19.73 28.31
C LEU A 32 23.77 -19.41 28.79
N GLN A 33 24.80 -19.81 28.05
CA GLN A 33 26.20 -19.52 28.40
C GLN A 33 26.50 -18.02 28.31
N LYS A 34 26.03 -17.34 27.25
CA LYS A 34 26.11 -15.88 27.12
C LYS A 34 25.36 -15.17 28.23
N ALA A 35 24.14 -15.62 28.56
CA ALA A 35 23.32 -15.06 29.61
C ALA A 35 23.99 -15.16 30.98
N ILE A 36 24.62 -16.29 31.28
CA ILE A 36 25.40 -16.40 32.52
C ILE A 36 26.56 -15.41 32.49
N LYS A 37 27.29 -15.28 31.38
CA LYS A 37 28.47 -14.39 31.33
C LYS A 37 28.11 -12.91 31.37
N HIS A 38 27.04 -12.50 30.69
CA HIS A 38 26.74 -11.10 30.35
C HIS A 38 25.35 -10.63 30.78
N GLY A 39 24.47 -11.51 31.25
CA GLY A 39 23.09 -11.20 31.62
C GLY A 39 22.94 -10.56 32.99
N THR A 40 21.86 -9.80 33.15
CA THR A 40 21.46 -9.16 34.40
C THR A 40 20.88 -10.22 35.34
N ARG A 41 21.38 -10.28 36.59
CA ARG A 41 21.01 -11.34 37.54
C ARG A 41 20.22 -10.80 38.72
N TYR A 42 19.17 -11.53 39.10
CA TYR A 42 18.37 -11.32 40.30
C TYR A 42 18.27 -12.61 41.10
N PHE A 43 18.56 -12.55 42.40
CA PHE A 43 18.45 -13.73 43.27
C PHE A 43 17.03 -13.86 43.82
N GLN A 44 16.45 -15.06 43.76
CA GLN A 44 15.15 -15.38 44.35
C GLN A 44 15.35 -16.11 45.70
N PRO A 45 15.21 -15.43 46.85
CA PRO A 45 15.52 -16.03 48.16
C PRO A 45 14.65 -17.25 48.48
N CYS A 46 13.36 -17.17 48.17
CA CYS A 46 12.38 -18.24 48.45
C CYS A 46 12.62 -19.53 47.67
N GLN A 47 13.16 -19.43 46.44
CA GLN A 47 13.40 -20.58 45.56
C GLN A 47 14.88 -21.01 45.54
N ARG A 48 15.77 -20.23 46.18
CA ARG A 48 17.23 -20.45 46.16
C ARG A 48 17.78 -20.57 44.73
N THR A 49 17.27 -19.77 43.81
CA THR A 49 17.62 -19.75 42.38
C THR A 49 18.04 -18.35 41.95
N TRP A 50 18.81 -18.27 40.88
CA TRP A 50 19.08 -17.03 40.16
C TRP A 50 18.19 -16.93 38.93
N VAL A 51 17.64 -15.75 38.71
CA VAL A 51 16.98 -15.34 37.47
C VAL A 51 17.98 -14.50 36.69
N VAL A 52 18.32 -14.93 35.48
CA VAL A 52 19.32 -14.29 34.62
C VAL A 52 18.63 -13.87 33.33
N THR A 53 18.55 -12.58 33.08
CA THR A 53 17.92 -12.01 31.88
C THR A 53 19.00 -11.57 30.89
N TYR A 54 18.91 -12.03 29.65
CA TYR A 54 19.84 -11.68 28.58
C TYR A 54 19.12 -11.78 27.24
N ASP A 55 19.22 -10.73 26.43
CA ASP A 55 18.68 -10.68 25.06
C ASP A 55 17.19 -11.07 24.99
N GLY A 56 16.37 -10.51 25.89
CA GLY A 56 14.94 -10.82 25.96
C GLY A 56 14.62 -12.25 26.41
N ILE A 57 15.58 -13.03 26.91
CA ILE A 57 15.38 -14.39 27.44
C ILE A 57 15.71 -14.43 28.93
N ILE A 58 14.85 -15.08 29.70
CA ILE A 58 14.99 -15.31 31.14
C ILE A 58 15.40 -16.76 31.39
N PHE A 59 16.56 -16.94 31.99
CA PHE A 59 17.08 -18.22 32.46
C PHE A 59 16.97 -18.31 33.97
N VAL A 60 16.41 -19.41 34.47
CA VAL A 60 16.41 -19.73 35.90
C VAL A 60 17.46 -20.80 36.14
N VAL A 61 18.44 -20.50 36.98
CA VAL A 61 19.55 -21.39 37.32
C VAL A 61 19.63 -21.56 38.84
N ASP A 62 20.26 -22.65 39.28
CA ASP A 62 20.43 -22.96 40.69
C ASP A 62 21.32 -21.94 41.42
N LYS A 63 21.32 -21.97 42.76
CA LYS A 63 22.13 -21.07 43.61
C LYS A 63 23.61 -21.02 43.21
N ALA A 64 24.15 -22.14 42.73
CA ALA A 64 25.54 -22.29 42.35
C ALA A 64 25.87 -21.81 40.92
N LEU A 65 24.86 -21.40 40.13
CA LEU A 65 24.99 -21.04 38.70
C LEU A 65 25.55 -22.17 37.82
N LYS A 66 25.41 -23.42 38.26
CA LYS A 66 25.96 -24.61 37.59
C LYS A 66 24.90 -25.46 36.91
N ARG A 67 23.62 -25.24 37.25
CA ARG A 67 22.51 -26.02 36.72
C ARG A 67 21.35 -25.13 36.30
N GLU A 68 20.94 -25.28 35.04
CA GLU A 68 19.70 -24.71 34.53
C GLU A 68 18.48 -25.47 35.05
N VAL A 69 17.56 -24.71 35.64
CA VAL A 69 16.25 -25.15 36.12
C VAL A 69 15.22 -25.02 35.01
N THR A 70 15.10 -23.84 34.41
CA THR A 70 14.16 -23.57 33.32
C THR A 70 14.60 -22.34 32.52
N VAL A 71 14.00 -22.15 31.36
CA VAL A 71 14.19 -20.97 30.50
C VAL A 71 12.82 -20.46 30.09
N PHE A 72 12.66 -19.18 29.76
CA PHE A 72 11.51 -18.65 29.04
C PHE A 72 11.81 -17.25 28.48
N PRO A 73 11.21 -16.84 27.36
CA PRO A 73 11.29 -15.48 26.83
C PRO A 73 10.73 -14.49 27.86
N ALA A 74 11.35 -13.32 27.97
CA ALA A 74 10.85 -12.21 28.76
C ALA A 74 9.49 -11.78 28.18
N PRO A 75 8.48 -11.50 29.02
CA PRO A 75 7.21 -10.99 28.53
C PRO A 75 7.45 -9.67 27.80
N LEU A 76 6.89 -9.51 26.59
CA LEU A 76 6.90 -8.23 25.90
C LEU A 76 6.32 -7.14 26.82
N ALA A 77 7.08 -6.06 27.00
CA ALA A 77 6.69 -4.93 27.84
C ALA A 77 5.56 -4.14 27.17
N THR A 78 4.73 -3.50 28.00
CA THR A 78 3.76 -2.52 27.53
C THR A 78 4.47 -1.24 27.11
N ALA A 79 3.95 -0.55 26.10
CA ALA A 79 4.43 0.76 25.71
C ALA A 79 4.18 1.78 26.85
N PRO A 80 5.11 2.73 27.10
CA PRO A 80 4.87 3.82 28.03
C PRO A 80 3.77 4.74 27.48
N ILE A 81 2.71 4.96 28.25
CA ILE A 81 1.58 5.83 27.89
C ILE A 81 1.56 7.01 28.86
N SER A 82 1.64 8.23 28.34
CA SER A 82 1.41 9.45 29.12
C SER A 82 -0.08 9.70 29.31
N LEU A 83 -0.46 10.54 30.29
CA LEU A 83 -1.86 10.94 30.48
C LEU A 83 -2.44 11.59 29.22
N GLN A 84 -1.64 12.37 28.49
CA GLN A 84 -2.05 13.00 27.24
C GLN A 84 -2.41 11.96 26.17
N VAL A 85 -1.54 10.98 25.91
CA VAL A 85 -1.78 9.94 24.90
C VAL A 85 -3.04 9.12 25.23
N ALA A 86 -3.31 8.89 26.52
CA ALA A 86 -4.54 8.23 26.94
C ALA A 86 -5.79 9.09 26.69
N ALA A 87 -5.71 10.40 26.96
CA ALA A 87 -6.78 11.35 26.69
C ALA A 87 -7.06 11.47 25.18
N ASP A 88 -6.02 11.64 24.35
CA ASP A 88 -6.12 11.73 22.90
C ASP A 88 -6.78 10.49 22.29
N HIS A 89 -6.45 9.30 22.80
CA HIS A 89 -7.07 8.05 22.39
C HIS A 89 -8.56 8.00 22.71
N SER A 90 -8.94 8.38 23.94
CA SER A 90 -10.35 8.45 24.35
C SER A 90 -11.14 9.48 23.54
N ALA A 91 -10.53 10.62 23.27
CA ALA A 91 -11.14 11.69 22.50
C ALA A 91 -11.30 11.31 21.01
N ALA A 92 -10.29 10.68 20.40
CA ALA A 92 -10.39 10.13 19.04
C ALA A 92 -11.51 9.09 18.91
N LYS A 93 -11.66 8.22 19.92
CA LYS A 93 -12.75 7.24 19.97
C LYS A 93 -14.13 7.90 19.98
N GLU A 94 -14.28 8.98 20.74
CA GLU A 94 -15.54 9.73 20.81
C GLU A 94 -15.83 10.47 19.49
N VAL A 95 -14.83 11.08 18.87
CA VAL A 95 -14.96 11.73 17.56
C VAL A 95 -15.42 10.72 16.51
N LEU A 96 -14.75 9.56 16.40
CA LEU A 96 -15.11 8.51 15.45
C LEU A 96 -16.49 7.89 15.69
N LYS A 97 -17.00 7.96 16.93
CA LYS A 97 -18.36 7.53 17.25
C LYS A 97 -19.40 8.53 16.76
N ARG A 98 -19.10 9.82 16.79
CA ARG A 98 -20.01 10.90 16.35
C ARG A 98 -19.91 11.19 14.85
N LYS A 99 -18.72 10.95 14.28
CA LYS A 99 -18.37 11.17 12.87
C LYS A 99 -17.80 9.87 12.27
N PRO A 100 -18.64 8.85 12.02
CA PRO A 100 -18.18 7.56 11.47
C PRO A 100 -17.54 7.69 10.08
N GLU A 101 -17.79 8.77 9.36
CA GLU A 101 -17.19 9.10 8.06
C GLU A 101 -15.69 9.41 8.13
N LEU A 102 -15.15 9.69 9.31
CA LEU A 102 -13.71 9.87 9.50
C LEU A 102 -12.95 8.54 9.66
N CYS A 103 -13.67 7.42 9.69
CA CYS A 103 -13.10 6.09 9.87
C CYS A 103 -12.54 5.52 8.56
N ASN A 104 -11.22 5.42 8.46
CA ASN A 104 -10.55 4.92 7.24
C ASN A 104 -10.61 3.39 7.10
N SER A 105 -10.51 2.66 8.21
CA SER A 105 -10.65 1.22 8.22
C SER A 105 -11.19 0.66 9.53
N HIS A 106 -11.84 -0.50 9.42
CA HIS A 106 -12.28 -1.28 10.57
C HIS A 106 -11.79 -2.72 10.46
N THR A 107 -10.93 -3.12 11.39
CA THR A 107 -10.49 -4.51 11.55
C THR A 107 -11.23 -5.18 12.69
N VAL A 108 -11.88 -6.31 12.41
CA VAL A 108 -12.44 -7.20 13.44
C VAL A 108 -11.48 -8.36 13.66
N LEU A 109 -10.77 -8.32 14.79
CA LEU A 109 -9.92 -9.41 15.25
C LEU A 109 -10.79 -10.46 15.94
N VAL A 110 -10.74 -11.70 15.48
CA VAL A 110 -11.45 -12.84 16.08
C VAL A 110 -10.41 -13.84 16.56
N ILE A 111 -10.20 -13.92 17.87
CA ILE A 111 -9.12 -14.71 18.48
C ILE A 111 -9.69 -15.84 19.32
N ASP A 112 -9.28 -17.05 18.99
CA ASP A 112 -9.60 -18.26 19.73
C ASP A 112 -8.91 -18.27 21.11
N ASN A 113 -9.73 -18.44 22.15
CA ASN A 113 -9.34 -18.48 23.56
C ASN A 113 -9.60 -19.86 24.20
N SER A 114 -9.84 -20.88 23.37
CA SER A 114 -10.02 -22.28 23.76
C SER A 114 -8.82 -22.86 24.52
N GLY A 115 -9.02 -24.05 25.10
CA GLY A 115 -7.98 -24.83 25.74
C GLY A 115 -6.89 -25.32 24.77
N SER A 116 -7.22 -25.56 23.50
CA SER A 116 -6.29 -26.01 22.47
C SER A 116 -5.30 -24.91 22.08
N MET A 117 -5.70 -23.65 22.18
CA MET A 117 -4.82 -22.49 22.07
C MET A 117 -3.81 -22.36 23.23
N ARG A 118 -3.84 -23.27 24.22
CA ARG A 118 -2.86 -23.37 25.33
C ARG A 118 -1.71 -24.35 25.07
N VAL A 119 -1.65 -24.94 23.87
CA VAL A 119 -0.56 -25.83 23.45
C VAL A 119 0.76 -25.03 23.32
N ARG A 120 1.88 -25.70 23.61
CA ARG A 120 3.22 -25.11 23.72
C ARG A 120 4.12 -25.56 22.58
N ASP A 121 3.80 -25.10 21.39
CA ASP A 121 4.46 -25.53 20.16
C ASP A 121 4.83 -24.35 19.25
N ILE A 122 4.82 -23.13 19.75
CA ILE A 122 5.34 -21.95 19.06
C ILE A 122 6.65 -21.50 19.75
N PRO A 123 7.79 -21.49 19.04
CA PRO A 123 9.07 -20.99 19.53
C PRO A 123 8.96 -19.58 20.10
N LEU A 124 9.78 -19.25 21.10
CA LEU A 124 9.81 -17.93 21.76
C LEU A 124 8.46 -17.41 22.31
N HIS A 125 7.42 -18.24 22.34
CA HIS A 125 6.17 -17.96 23.00
C HIS A 125 5.85 -19.05 24.03
N ARG A 126 4.94 -18.73 24.96
CA ARG A 126 4.58 -19.64 26.04
C ARG A 126 3.57 -20.68 25.57
N ASP A 127 2.62 -20.24 24.74
CA ASP A 127 1.52 -20.99 24.15
C ASP A 127 0.95 -20.22 22.94
N ARG A 128 0.10 -20.87 22.14
CA ARG A 128 -0.45 -20.33 20.88
C ARG A 128 -1.21 -19.02 21.09
N GLN A 129 -2.03 -18.93 22.13
CA GLN A 129 -2.72 -17.67 22.46
C GLN A 129 -1.73 -16.53 22.72
N ILE A 130 -0.71 -16.76 23.55
CA ILE A 130 0.25 -15.71 23.86
C ILE A 130 0.98 -15.25 22.58
N ALA A 131 1.26 -16.17 21.65
CA ALA A 131 1.78 -15.81 20.34
C ALA A 131 0.79 -14.93 19.57
N ALA A 132 -0.48 -15.35 19.44
CA ALA A 132 -1.51 -14.59 18.74
C ALA A 132 -1.57 -13.12 19.22
N TYR A 133 -1.77 -12.88 20.52
CA TYR A 133 -1.81 -11.49 21.03
C TYR A 133 -0.48 -10.74 20.90
N THR A 134 0.65 -11.41 21.12
CA THR A 134 1.96 -10.73 21.09
C THR A 134 2.32 -10.32 19.66
N LEU A 135 2.10 -11.22 18.70
CA LEU A 135 2.41 -10.98 17.30
C LEU A 135 1.40 -10.02 16.66
N THR A 136 0.11 -10.10 16.98
CA THR A 136 -0.85 -9.08 16.55
C THR A 136 -0.49 -7.71 17.12
N ALA A 137 -0.08 -7.60 18.40
CA ALA A 137 0.35 -6.32 18.94
C ALA A 137 1.61 -5.77 18.24
N LEU A 138 2.62 -6.60 17.98
CA LEU A 138 3.86 -6.17 17.34
C LEU A 138 3.69 -5.89 15.84
N GLU A 139 3.29 -6.91 15.09
CA GLU A 139 3.34 -6.92 13.62
C GLU A 139 2.12 -6.24 13.00
N PHE A 140 0.96 -6.26 13.69
CA PHE A 140 -0.22 -5.55 13.21
C PHE A 140 -0.25 -4.13 13.76
N ILE A 141 -0.13 -3.90 15.07
CA ILE A 141 -0.29 -2.55 15.63
C ILE A 141 1.01 -1.74 15.59
N ALA A 142 2.09 -2.24 16.20
CA ALA A 142 3.30 -1.44 16.36
C ALA A 142 3.98 -1.12 15.03
N GLU A 143 4.10 -2.09 14.12
CA GLU A 143 4.65 -1.85 12.77
C GLU A 143 3.84 -0.82 11.99
N GLN A 144 2.50 -0.86 12.07
CA GLN A 144 1.67 0.14 11.39
C GLN A 144 1.83 1.54 11.99
N LEU A 145 2.00 1.65 13.32
CA LEU A 145 2.28 2.92 14.00
C LEU A 145 3.68 3.46 13.67
N PHE A 146 4.72 2.61 13.71
CA PHE A 146 6.08 3.04 13.37
C PHE A 146 6.22 3.49 11.93
N ASN A 147 5.49 2.84 11.01
CA ASN A 147 5.50 3.17 9.60
C ASN A 147 4.47 4.24 9.19
N ASN A 148 3.63 4.72 10.12
CA ASN A 148 2.49 5.62 9.89
C ASN A 148 1.51 5.12 8.81
N THR A 149 1.35 3.80 8.69
CA THR A 149 0.41 3.16 7.76
C THR A 149 -0.97 2.93 8.38
N ALA A 150 -1.12 3.14 9.68
CA ALA A 150 -2.41 3.27 10.36
C ALA A 150 -2.29 4.27 11.52
N ASN A 151 -3.39 4.90 11.90
CA ASN A 151 -3.42 5.91 12.95
C ASN A 151 -4.77 5.94 13.70
N ASN A 152 -5.03 7.02 14.44
CA ASN A 152 -6.25 7.19 15.23
C ASN A 152 -7.56 7.28 14.41
N SER A 153 -7.53 7.25 13.07
CA SER A 153 -8.67 7.11 12.16
C SER A 153 -8.99 5.66 11.79
N ASP A 154 -8.07 4.73 12.05
CA ASP A 154 -8.26 3.29 11.85
C ASP A 154 -8.71 2.68 13.17
N VAL A 155 -9.69 1.77 13.13
CA VAL A 155 -10.26 1.17 14.33
C VAL A 155 -10.18 -0.34 14.33
N VAL A 156 -10.05 -0.90 15.52
CA VAL A 156 -9.99 -2.35 15.74
C VAL A 156 -11.03 -2.76 16.78
N SER A 157 -11.82 -3.78 16.45
CA SER A 157 -12.67 -4.50 17.41
C SER A 157 -12.07 -5.87 17.71
N LEU A 158 -12.26 -6.38 18.93
CA LEU A 158 -11.77 -7.71 19.33
C LEU A 158 -12.92 -8.58 19.82
N VAL A 159 -13.09 -9.72 19.16
CA VAL A 159 -13.93 -10.85 19.57
C VAL A 159 -13.02 -11.95 20.13
N GLU A 160 -13.23 -12.32 21.37
CA GLU A 160 -12.65 -13.53 21.96
C GLU A 160 -13.71 -14.61 22.04
N PHE A 161 -13.38 -15.81 21.57
CA PHE A 161 -14.33 -16.92 21.60
C PHE A 161 -13.73 -18.19 22.21
N SER A 162 -14.60 -18.97 22.84
CA SER A 162 -14.33 -20.33 23.25
C SER A 162 -15.63 -21.15 23.12
N ASN A 163 -16.28 -21.51 24.24
CA ASN A 163 -17.65 -22.03 24.21
C ASN A 163 -18.66 -20.95 23.78
N GLU A 164 -18.44 -19.71 24.22
CA GLU A 164 -19.19 -18.50 23.85
C GLU A 164 -18.27 -17.52 23.13
N ALA A 165 -18.85 -16.62 22.33
CA ALA A 165 -18.16 -15.49 21.71
C ALA A 165 -18.46 -14.22 22.49
N THR A 166 -17.42 -13.41 22.75
CA THR A 166 -17.52 -12.18 23.54
C THR A 166 -16.79 -11.04 22.87
N ILE A 167 -17.46 -9.91 22.72
CA ILE A 167 -16.84 -8.67 22.26
C ILE A 167 -16.10 -8.06 23.46
N ILE A 168 -14.78 -7.92 23.35
CA ILE A 168 -13.93 -7.39 24.42
C ILE A 168 -13.82 -5.87 24.36
N PHE A 169 -13.70 -5.34 23.16
CA PHE A 169 -13.77 -3.93 22.88
C PHE A 169 -14.18 -3.70 21.44
N GLU A 170 -14.80 -2.55 21.23
CA GLU A 170 -15.37 -2.13 19.95
C GLU A 170 -14.67 -0.87 19.49
N ARG A 171 -14.31 -0.85 18.20
CA ARG A 171 -13.82 0.31 17.45
C ARG A 171 -12.79 1.11 18.22
N GLU A 172 -11.77 0.44 18.74
CA GLU A 172 -10.66 1.10 19.41
C GLU A 172 -9.71 1.69 18.38
N PRO A 173 -9.40 3.00 18.42
CA PRO A 173 -8.45 3.63 17.51
C PRO A 173 -7.07 2.97 17.55
N VAL A 174 -6.39 2.87 16.41
CA VAL A 174 -5.03 2.33 16.35
C VAL A 174 -4.06 3.29 17.05
N SER A 175 -3.54 2.84 18.19
CA SER A 175 -2.63 3.62 19.05
C SER A 175 -1.82 2.72 19.99
N TRP A 176 -0.87 3.32 20.72
CA TRP A 176 -0.15 2.63 21.79
C TRP A 176 -1.06 2.19 22.96
N VAL A 177 -2.25 2.81 23.12
CA VAL A 177 -3.28 2.35 24.07
C VAL A 177 -3.87 1.03 23.60
N LEU A 178 -4.25 0.92 22.32
CA LEU A 178 -4.73 -0.33 21.74
C LEU A 178 -3.65 -1.44 21.81
N PHE A 179 -2.40 -1.11 21.50
CA PHE A 179 -1.26 -2.01 21.66
C PHE A 179 -1.22 -2.61 23.08
N ASN A 180 -1.33 -1.77 24.11
CA ASN A 180 -1.34 -2.21 25.50
C ASN A 180 -2.62 -2.99 25.87
N LYS A 181 -3.79 -2.62 25.32
CA LYS A 181 -5.05 -3.37 25.50
C LYS A 181 -4.90 -4.80 24.99
N LEU A 182 -4.34 -5.01 23.79
CA LEU A 182 -4.07 -6.35 23.25
C LEU A 182 -3.10 -7.14 24.14
N LEU A 183 -1.97 -6.54 24.55
CA LEU A 183 -1.00 -7.22 25.41
C LEU A 183 -1.55 -7.57 26.80
N SER A 184 -2.57 -6.86 27.27
CA SER A 184 -3.24 -7.13 28.54
C SER A 184 -4.03 -8.45 28.54
N ARG A 185 -4.46 -8.92 27.35
CA ARG A 185 -5.27 -10.14 27.17
C ARG A 185 -4.48 -11.44 27.35
N ARG A 186 -3.15 -11.38 27.29
CA ARG A 186 -2.25 -12.53 27.50
C ARG A 186 -2.52 -13.18 28.87
N ASP A 187 -2.69 -14.50 28.90
CA ASP A 187 -2.95 -15.23 30.15
C ASP A 187 -1.77 -15.17 31.15
N LYS A 188 -1.97 -14.40 32.24
CA LYS A 188 -1.00 -14.21 33.33
C LYS A 188 -1.09 -15.28 34.44
N ARG A 189 -2.02 -16.24 34.37
CA ARG A 189 -2.26 -17.22 35.44
C ARG A 189 -1.05 -18.14 35.68
N LYS A 190 -0.92 -18.60 36.93
CA LYS A 190 0.11 -19.56 37.37
C LYS A 190 -0.13 -20.94 36.76
N TYR A 191 0.93 -21.75 36.66
CA TYR A 191 0.91 -23.05 35.97
C TYR A 191 -0.22 -24.00 36.43
N ASN A 192 -0.42 -24.16 37.75
CA ASN A 192 -1.40 -25.11 38.28
C ASN A 192 -2.84 -24.76 37.92
N ALA A 193 -3.21 -23.46 37.93
CA ALA A 193 -4.53 -22.99 37.52
C ALA A 193 -4.82 -23.28 36.04
N ARG A 194 -3.78 -23.31 35.19
CA ARG A 194 -3.90 -23.53 33.74
C ARG A 194 -3.87 -25.01 33.34
N LYS A 195 -3.30 -25.90 34.17
CA LYS A 195 -3.27 -27.35 33.90
C LYS A 195 -4.69 -27.93 33.82
N LEU A 196 -5.63 -27.39 34.60
CA LEU A 196 -7.04 -27.79 34.60
C LEU A 196 -7.77 -27.35 33.32
N TYR A 197 -7.37 -26.21 32.73
CA TYR A 197 -8.02 -25.65 31.53
C TYR A 197 -7.85 -26.50 30.28
N LYS A 198 -6.70 -27.17 30.11
CA LYS A 198 -6.48 -28.05 28.94
C LYS A 198 -7.47 -29.23 28.89
N ASN A 199 -7.93 -29.68 30.06
CA ASN A 199 -8.91 -30.76 30.14
C ASN A 199 -10.36 -30.27 29.99
N ARG A 200 -10.62 -28.95 30.06
CA ARG A 200 -11.95 -28.38 29.84
C ARG A 200 -12.36 -28.46 28.38
N ASP A 201 -11.41 -28.24 27.48
CA ASP A 201 -11.62 -28.19 26.04
C ASP A 201 -12.35 -29.41 25.47
N SER A 202 -11.89 -30.61 25.85
CA SER A 202 -12.47 -31.89 25.45
C SER A 202 -13.80 -32.22 26.15
N ILE A 203 -14.16 -31.47 27.20
CA ILE A 203 -15.35 -31.73 28.04
C ILE A 203 -16.47 -30.73 27.70
N TYR A 204 -16.14 -29.49 27.33
CA TYR A 204 -17.09 -28.38 27.21
C TYR A 204 -17.29 -27.85 25.78
N CYS A 205 -16.62 -28.40 24.76
CA CYS A 205 -16.72 -27.91 23.37
C CYS A 205 -16.34 -26.42 23.28
N ASP A 206 -15.09 -26.12 23.67
CA ASP A 206 -14.62 -24.76 23.94
C ASP A 206 -14.05 -24.03 22.68
N SER A 207 -14.39 -24.42 21.45
CA SER A 207 -13.97 -23.70 20.22
C SER A 207 -15.11 -23.61 19.19
N ASN A 208 -16.08 -22.73 19.42
CA ASN A 208 -17.25 -22.57 18.55
C ASN A 208 -17.09 -21.36 17.62
N TYR A 209 -16.97 -21.61 16.32
CA TYR A 209 -16.68 -20.59 15.30
C TYR A 209 -17.93 -19.83 14.88
N ILE A 210 -19.09 -20.49 14.80
CA ILE A 210 -20.32 -19.84 14.31
C ILE A 210 -20.72 -18.65 15.20
N PRO A 211 -20.77 -18.78 16.55
CA PRO A 211 -21.02 -17.61 17.41
C PRO A 211 -20.00 -16.49 17.20
N ALA A 212 -18.73 -16.83 17.00
CA ALA A 212 -17.68 -15.84 16.78
C ALA A 212 -17.84 -15.09 15.44
N LEU A 213 -18.27 -15.79 14.39
CA LEU A 213 -18.57 -15.19 13.09
C LEU A 213 -19.83 -14.30 13.14
N VAL A 214 -20.82 -14.67 13.95
CA VAL A 214 -22.03 -13.84 14.16
C VAL A 214 -21.67 -12.52 14.84
N GLU A 215 -20.91 -12.55 15.93
CA GLU A 215 -20.42 -11.32 16.58
C GLU A 215 -19.54 -10.49 15.64
N ALA A 216 -18.69 -11.13 14.85
CA ALA A 216 -17.87 -10.42 13.87
C ALA A 216 -18.71 -9.76 12.77
N TYR A 217 -19.78 -10.42 12.30
CA TYR A 217 -20.72 -9.84 11.35
C TYR A 217 -21.45 -8.63 11.93
N HIS A 218 -21.89 -8.70 13.19
CA HIS A 218 -22.51 -7.56 13.87
C HIS A 218 -21.59 -6.35 13.89
N LEU A 219 -20.33 -6.53 14.29
CA LEU A 219 -19.34 -5.45 14.33
C LEU A 219 -19.05 -4.86 12.94
N LEU A 220 -18.96 -5.70 11.90
CA LEU A 220 -18.74 -5.23 10.53
C LEU A 220 -19.96 -4.48 9.95
N LYS A 221 -21.15 -4.72 10.49
CA LYS A 221 -22.41 -4.12 10.01
C LYS A 221 -22.75 -2.79 10.70
N GLU A 222 -22.19 -2.53 11.88
CA GLU A 222 -22.36 -1.24 12.57
C GLU A 222 -21.92 -0.06 11.67
N GLU A 223 -22.42 1.14 11.96
CA GLU A 223 -22.30 2.36 11.13
C GLU A 223 -20.91 2.54 10.50
N ILE A 224 -20.82 2.13 9.22
CA ILE A 224 -19.61 2.22 8.43
C ILE A 224 -20.00 2.78 7.07
N HIS A 225 -19.49 3.97 6.76
CA HIS A 225 -19.68 4.60 5.46
C HIS A 225 -19.11 3.74 4.31
N GLU A 226 -19.56 3.98 3.09
CA GLU A 226 -19.25 3.15 1.92
C GLU A 226 -17.74 3.04 1.59
N ASP A 227 -16.95 4.03 2.00
CA ASP A 227 -15.52 4.13 1.67
C ASP A 227 -14.57 3.50 2.71
N CYS A 228 -15.11 2.92 3.80
CA CYS A 228 -14.28 2.33 4.85
C CYS A 228 -13.84 0.92 4.45
N ALA A 229 -12.53 0.69 4.54
CA ALA A 229 -11.92 -0.62 4.31
C ALA A 229 -12.19 -1.55 5.49
N LEU A 230 -12.71 -2.74 5.20
CA LEU A 230 -13.07 -3.74 6.19
C LEU A 230 -12.08 -4.90 6.18
N HIS A 231 -11.75 -5.41 7.37
CA HIS A 231 -10.89 -6.59 7.51
C HIS A 231 -11.40 -7.52 8.60
N LEU A 232 -11.67 -8.77 8.23
CA LEU A 232 -11.95 -9.84 9.19
C LEU A 232 -10.68 -10.67 9.38
N PHE A 233 -10.12 -10.63 10.58
CA PHE A 233 -8.88 -11.33 10.91
C PHE A 233 -9.13 -12.41 11.96
N PHE A 234 -9.18 -13.67 11.50
CA PHE A 234 -9.52 -14.83 12.32
C PHE A 234 -8.25 -15.64 12.70
N LEU A 235 -8.07 -15.93 13.98
CA LEU A 235 -6.90 -16.59 14.55
C LEU A 235 -7.34 -17.78 15.40
N SER A 236 -7.08 -19.01 14.94
CA SER A 236 -7.44 -20.24 15.66
C SER A 236 -6.51 -21.41 15.32
N ASP A 237 -6.58 -22.49 16.07
CA ASP A 237 -5.87 -23.73 15.76
C ASP A 237 -6.53 -24.59 14.67
N GLY A 238 -7.70 -24.17 14.18
CA GLY A 238 -8.41 -24.78 13.05
C GLY A 238 -9.39 -25.90 13.41
N ALA A 239 -9.52 -26.25 14.70
CA ALA A 239 -10.27 -27.42 15.16
C ALA A 239 -11.61 -27.03 15.86
N PRO A 240 -12.65 -26.63 15.11
CA PRO A 240 -13.91 -26.20 15.70
C PRO A 240 -14.66 -27.35 16.38
N THR A 241 -15.34 -27.03 17.47
CA THR A 241 -16.22 -27.92 18.23
C THR A 241 -17.71 -27.70 17.94
N ASP A 242 -18.05 -26.83 16.97
CA ASP A 242 -19.43 -26.48 16.62
C ASP A 242 -20.33 -27.69 16.36
N SER A 243 -19.80 -28.75 15.75
CA SER A 243 -20.56 -29.99 15.51
C SER A 243 -21.08 -30.63 16.79
N SER A 244 -20.25 -30.64 17.83
CA SER A 244 -20.61 -31.20 19.14
C SER A 244 -21.51 -30.25 19.92
N HIS A 245 -21.26 -28.94 19.83
CA HIS A 245 -22.08 -27.92 20.48
C HIS A 245 -23.51 -27.86 19.90
N LEU A 246 -23.65 -27.91 18.57
CA LEU A 246 -24.93 -27.87 17.86
C LEU A 246 -25.62 -29.23 17.74
N GLN A 247 -24.96 -30.32 18.18
CA GLN A 247 -25.44 -31.70 18.05
C GLN A 247 -25.74 -32.11 16.59
N VAL A 248 -24.87 -31.67 15.66
CA VAL A 248 -24.97 -31.98 14.22
C VAL A 248 -23.75 -32.76 13.72
N GLY A 249 -23.85 -33.35 12.53
CA GLY A 249 -22.71 -34.02 11.90
C GLY A 249 -21.55 -33.03 11.59
N PRO A 250 -20.28 -33.48 11.63
CA PRO A 250 -19.12 -32.61 11.35
C PRO A 250 -19.19 -31.89 9.99
N ASN A 251 -19.69 -32.56 8.95
CA ASN A 251 -19.85 -31.95 7.63
C ASN A 251 -20.94 -30.87 7.63
N SER A 252 -22.05 -31.08 8.33
CA SER A 252 -23.13 -30.08 8.43
C SER A 252 -22.65 -28.83 9.18
N ALA A 253 -21.86 -28.98 10.24
CA ALA A 253 -21.25 -27.83 10.91
C ALA A 253 -20.30 -27.05 10.00
N LEU A 254 -19.49 -27.75 9.17
CA LEU A 254 -18.64 -27.12 8.16
C LEU A 254 -19.43 -26.38 7.09
N GLU A 255 -20.56 -26.94 6.64
CA GLU A 255 -21.47 -26.26 5.70
C GLU A 255 -22.09 -25.00 6.31
N MET A 256 -22.47 -25.04 7.60
CA MET A 256 -22.99 -23.86 8.31
C MET A 256 -21.93 -22.77 8.45
N MET A 257 -20.69 -23.12 8.83
CA MET A 257 -19.57 -22.16 8.87
C MET A 257 -19.30 -21.54 7.50
N ALA A 258 -19.30 -22.37 6.44
CA ALA A 258 -19.13 -21.92 5.06
C ALA A 258 -20.26 -20.99 4.61
N ALA A 259 -21.51 -21.27 5.02
CA ALA A 259 -22.65 -20.42 4.73
C ALA A 259 -22.52 -19.05 5.41
N GLN A 260 -22.12 -19.02 6.69
CA GLN A 260 -21.96 -17.78 7.44
C GLN A 260 -20.89 -16.87 6.83
N ILE A 261 -19.70 -17.42 6.52
CA ILE A 261 -18.63 -16.60 5.93
C ILE A 261 -18.97 -16.16 4.50
N LYS A 262 -19.76 -16.96 3.78
CA LYS A 262 -20.26 -16.61 2.44
C LYS A 262 -21.21 -15.42 2.50
N GLU A 263 -22.10 -15.38 3.49
CA GLU A 263 -22.99 -14.24 3.74
C GLU A 263 -22.17 -12.97 4.04
N ILE A 264 -21.20 -13.05 4.95
CA ILE A 264 -20.30 -11.93 5.28
C ILE A 264 -19.55 -11.44 4.02
N ALA A 265 -19.02 -12.36 3.22
CA ALA A 265 -18.26 -12.01 2.00
C ALA A 265 -19.15 -11.40 0.90
N LEU A 266 -20.42 -11.80 0.79
CA LEU A 266 -21.36 -11.25 -0.18
C LEU A 266 -21.79 -9.83 0.19
N GLU A 267 -22.09 -9.61 1.47
CA GLU A 267 -22.57 -8.32 1.98
C GLU A 267 -21.55 -7.20 1.74
N PHE A 268 -20.28 -7.44 2.12
CA PHE A 268 -19.23 -6.41 2.07
C PHE A 268 -18.34 -6.47 0.83
N SER A 269 -18.38 -7.59 0.09
CA SER A 269 -17.77 -7.78 -1.22
C SER A 269 -16.35 -7.19 -1.37
N GLU A 270 -16.15 -6.23 -2.27
CA GLU A 270 -14.83 -5.64 -2.55
C GLU A 270 -14.25 -4.82 -1.39
N ARG A 271 -15.08 -4.41 -0.42
CA ARG A 271 -14.64 -3.64 0.76
C ARG A 271 -14.00 -4.50 1.83
N LEU A 272 -14.29 -5.79 1.86
CA LEU A 272 -13.83 -6.72 2.90
C LEU A 272 -12.62 -7.52 2.44
N ASP A 273 -11.60 -7.57 3.29
CA ASP A 273 -10.55 -8.59 3.27
C ASP A 273 -10.81 -9.62 4.38
N ILE A 274 -10.52 -10.89 4.10
CA ILE A 274 -10.70 -11.98 5.06
C ILE A 274 -9.37 -12.72 5.20
N THR A 275 -8.77 -12.66 6.37
CA THR A 275 -7.54 -13.40 6.69
C THR A 275 -7.82 -14.40 7.79
N MET A 276 -7.55 -15.68 7.51
CA MET A 276 -7.63 -16.75 8.50
C MET A 276 -6.26 -17.36 8.73
N VAL A 277 -5.81 -17.36 9.99
CA VAL A 277 -4.51 -17.90 10.41
C VAL A 277 -4.71 -19.12 11.29
N GLY A 278 -4.12 -20.24 10.85
CA GLY A 278 -4.16 -21.52 11.53
C GLY A 278 -2.90 -21.82 12.35
N PHE A 279 -3.04 -22.11 13.65
CA PHE A 279 -1.94 -22.54 14.52
C PHE A 279 -1.89 -24.06 14.70
N GLY A 280 -0.91 -24.77 14.13
CA GLY A 280 -0.81 -26.23 14.30
C GLY A 280 0.28 -26.92 13.50
N SER A 281 0.28 -28.27 13.51
CA SER A 281 1.34 -29.08 12.86
C SER A 281 0.92 -29.82 11.61
N THR A 282 -0.39 -30.03 11.43
CA THR A 282 -0.90 -31.00 10.47
C THR A 282 -2.02 -30.37 9.67
N LEU A 283 -1.94 -30.48 8.34
CA LEU A 283 -2.94 -29.94 7.40
C LEU A 283 -4.39 -30.37 7.72
N ARG A 284 -4.58 -31.54 8.35
CA ARG A 284 -5.92 -32.02 8.75
C ARG A 284 -6.60 -31.13 9.78
N ASP A 285 -5.82 -30.38 10.56
CA ASP A 285 -6.32 -29.54 11.63
C ASP A 285 -6.98 -28.26 11.10
N PHE A 286 -6.84 -27.90 9.82
CA PHE A 286 -7.33 -26.62 9.29
C PHE A 286 -8.45 -26.72 8.26
N LYS A 287 -9.01 -27.91 8.07
CA LYS A 287 -10.06 -28.15 7.07
C LYS A 287 -11.21 -27.14 7.17
N ALA A 288 -11.56 -26.73 8.39
CA ALA A 288 -12.59 -25.71 8.62
C ALA A 288 -12.21 -24.34 8.06
N LEU A 289 -11.01 -23.84 8.38
CA LEU A 289 -10.51 -22.55 7.90
C LEU A 289 -10.37 -22.53 6.37
N GLU A 290 -9.86 -23.63 5.79
CA GLU A 290 -9.74 -23.76 4.33
C GLU A 290 -11.10 -23.73 3.61
N ILE A 291 -12.09 -24.46 4.13
CA ILE A 291 -13.44 -24.48 3.58
C ILE A 291 -14.08 -23.09 3.66
N MET A 292 -13.92 -22.39 4.79
CA MET A 292 -14.46 -21.04 4.95
C MET A 292 -13.82 -20.05 3.96
N ILE A 293 -12.49 -20.03 3.83
CA ILE A 293 -11.82 -19.15 2.86
C ILE A 293 -12.20 -19.51 1.42
N LYS A 294 -12.34 -20.80 1.09
CA LYS A 294 -12.81 -21.22 -0.22
C LYS A 294 -14.23 -20.71 -0.49
N ALA A 295 -15.14 -20.84 0.46
CA ALA A 295 -16.51 -20.33 0.35
C ALA A 295 -16.55 -18.81 0.17
N ALA A 296 -15.71 -18.06 0.90
CA ALA A 296 -15.57 -16.61 0.76
C ALA A 296 -15.07 -16.20 -0.65
N LYS A 297 -14.03 -16.87 -1.16
CA LYS A 297 -13.49 -16.63 -2.52
C LYS A 297 -14.52 -16.89 -3.61
N GLU A 298 -15.30 -17.95 -3.47
CA GLU A 298 -16.37 -18.30 -4.42
C GLU A 298 -17.51 -17.28 -4.39
N ALA A 299 -17.83 -16.71 -3.21
CA ALA A 299 -18.86 -15.69 -3.07
C ALA A 299 -18.44 -14.33 -3.62
N SER A 300 -17.23 -13.88 -3.28
CA SER A 300 -16.70 -12.59 -3.70
C SER A 300 -15.27 -12.72 -4.22
N PRO A 301 -15.09 -12.96 -5.53
CA PRO A 301 -13.78 -13.03 -6.17
C PRO A 301 -12.97 -11.73 -6.10
N LYS A 302 -13.63 -10.61 -5.78
CA LYS A 302 -13.02 -9.29 -5.62
C LYS A 302 -12.47 -9.04 -4.20
N SER A 303 -12.92 -9.82 -3.21
CA SER A 303 -12.40 -9.77 -1.83
C SER A 303 -11.02 -10.45 -1.75
N ASN A 304 -10.06 -9.89 -1.03
CA ASN A 304 -8.81 -10.60 -0.77
C ASN A 304 -9.05 -11.56 0.40
N SER A 305 -9.38 -12.81 0.08
CA SER A 305 -9.57 -13.88 1.05
C SER A 305 -8.33 -14.77 1.10
N THR A 306 -7.64 -14.83 2.23
CA THR A 306 -6.37 -15.55 2.39
C THR A 306 -6.41 -16.49 3.59
N PHE A 307 -6.02 -17.75 3.36
CA PHE A 307 -5.71 -18.68 4.44
C PHE A 307 -4.20 -18.79 4.57
N VAL A 308 -3.68 -18.64 5.79
CA VAL A 308 -2.26 -18.81 6.08
C VAL A 308 -2.07 -19.89 7.14
N TYR A 309 -1.25 -20.87 6.78
CA TYR A 309 -0.86 -21.95 7.66
C TYR A 309 0.50 -21.66 8.30
N CYS A 310 0.56 -21.75 9.62
CA CYS A 310 1.77 -21.47 10.37
C CYS A 310 2.39 -22.77 10.93
N GLU A 311 3.48 -23.24 10.31
CA GLU A 311 4.24 -24.44 10.71
C GLU A 311 5.05 -24.22 12.00
N LYS A 312 4.39 -23.91 13.13
CA LYS A 312 5.05 -23.83 14.44
C LYS A 312 6.28 -22.90 14.47
N ILE A 313 6.34 -21.88 13.60
CA ILE A 313 7.43 -20.90 13.54
C ILE A 313 6.80 -19.52 13.67
N ALA A 314 7.36 -18.69 14.55
CA ALA A 314 6.87 -17.32 14.80
C ALA A 314 6.91 -16.46 13.52
N ASP A 315 7.95 -16.64 12.69
CA ASP A 315 8.16 -15.89 11.45
C ASP A 315 7.01 -16.04 10.45
N SER A 316 6.43 -17.23 10.33
CA SER A 316 5.30 -17.48 9.41
C SER A 316 4.03 -16.76 9.88
N ILE A 317 3.84 -16.62 11.19
CA ILE A 317 2.72 -15.87 11.78
C ILE A 317 2.97 -14.37 11.58
N SER A 318 4.19 -13.89 11.82
CA SER A 318 4.57 -12.50 11.55
C SER A 318 4.35 -12.14 10.09
N GLU A 319 4.82 -12.95 9.15
CA GLU A 319 4.63 -12.72 7.70
C GLU A 319 3.14 -12.67 7.32
N ALA A 320 2.32 -13.56 7.88
CA ALA A 320 0.87 -13.56 7.67
C ALA A 320 0.21 -12.25 8.13
N ILE A 321 0.56 -11.80 9.34
CA ILE A 321 0.02 -10.57 9.94
C ILE A 321 0.48 -9.34 9.14
N THR A 322 1.77 -9.27 8.79
CA THR A 322 2.35 -8.17 8.01
C THR A 322 1.74 -8.09 6.60
N THR A 323 1.51 -9.23 5.96
CA THR A 323 0.83 -9.29 4.65
C THR A 323 -0.61 -8.78 4.76
N ALA A 324 -1.34 -9.18 5.81
CA ALA A 324 -2.70 -8.72 6.05
C ALA A 324 -2.78 -7.20 6.30
N ALA A 325 -1.86 -6.66 7.13
CA ALA A 325 -1.75 -5.22 7.36
C ALA A 325 -1.45 -4.44 6.06
N THR A 326 -0.56 -4.98 5.23
CA THR A 326 -0.19 -4.37 3.94
C THR A 326 -1.34 -4.39 2.93
N SER A 327 -2.09 -5.50 2.86
CA SER A 327 -3.31 -5.62 2.05
C SER A 327 -4.32 -4.55 2.46
N LEU A 328 -4.55 -4.42 3.77
CA LEU A 328 -5.50 -3.45 4.32
C LEU A 328 -5.09 -2.00 4.00
N ALA A 329 -3.80 -1.65 4.09
CA ALA A 329 -3.30 -0.32 3.74
C ALA A 329 -3.50 -0.01 2.23
N THR A 330 -3.26 -1.01 1.37
CA THR A 330 -3.49 -0.90 -0.07
C THR A 330 -4.98 -0.71 -0.40
N LYS A 331 -5.86 -1.47 0.27
CA LYS A 331 -7.31 -1.40 0.09
C LYS A 331 -7.88 -0.05 0.54
N ARG A 332 -7.46 0.48 1.68
CA ARG A 332 -7.79 1.84 2.14
C ARG A 332 -7.53 2.88 1.06
N THR A 333 -6.33 2.83 0.48
CA THR A 333 -5.91 3.76 -0.58
C THR A 333 -6.81 3.65 -1.83
N SER A 334 -7.16 2.41 -2.22
CA SER A 334 -8.07 2.14 -3.34
C SER A 334 -9.47 2.71 -3.10
N LEU A 335 -10.02 2.57 -1.89
CA LEU A 335 -11.36 3.04 -1.53
C LEU A 335 -11.42 4.55 -1.31
N MET A 336 -10.44 5.15 -0.62
CA MET A 336 -10.35 6.62 -0.49
C MET A 336 -10.20 7.32 -1.87
N GLY A 337 -9.68 6.61 -2.86
CA GLY A 337 -9.63 7.09 -4.24
C GLY A 337 -10.98 7.17 -4.96
N ARG A 338 -12.06 6.60 -4.38
CA ARG A 338 -13.41 6.49 -4.95
C ARG A 338 -14.44 7.49 -4.39
N ALA A 339 -14.10 8.30 -3.39
CA ALA A 339 -15.00 9.21 -2.67
C ALA A 339 -15.55 10.42 -3.49
N MET A 340 -15.74 10.28 -4.81
CA MET A 340 -16.56 11.16 -5.65
C MET A 340 -17.21 10.32 -6.76
N PRO A 341 -18.47 10.62 -7.14
CA PRO A 341 -19.31 9.75 -7.96
C PRO A 341 -18.61 9.41 -9.27
N HIS A 342 -18.30 8.13 -9.44
CA HIS A 342 -17.99 7.60 -10.76
C HIS A 342 -19.25 7.79 -11.58
N GLN A 343 -19.17 8.53 -12.69
CA GLN A 343 -20.10 8.31 -13.79
C GLN A 343 -20.03 6.80 -14.10
N GLY A 344 -21.17 6.12 -14.00
CA GLY A 344 -21.29 4.66 -14.04
C GLY A 344 -20.91 4.07 -15.40
N TYR A 345 -19.61 4.07 -15.71
CA TYR A 345 -19.11 3.47 -16.94
C TYR A 345 -19.04 1.96 -16.81
N THR A 346 -19.63 1.26 -17.77
CA THR A 346 -19.65 -0.20 -17.76
C THR A 346 -18.29 -0.73 -18.24
N ARG A 347 -17.64 -1.57 -17.43
CA ARG A 347 -16.35 -2.21 -17.78
C ARG A 347 -16.52 -3.39 -18.72
N ARG A 348 -15.56 -3.57 -19.64
CA ARG A 348 -15.50 -4.73 -20.54
C ARG A 348 -15.09 -6.01 -19.78
N ASN A 349 -15.69 -7.14 -20.16
CA ASN A 349 -15.26 -8.46 -19.69
C ASN A 349 -14.21 -9.04 -20.65
N ILE A 350 -12.96 -8.66 -20.45
CA ILE A 350 -11.83 -9.01 -21.30
C ILE A 350 -11.63 -10.54 -21.37
N GLU A 351 -11.88 -11.26 -20.27
CA GLU A 351 -11.78 -12.73 -20.26
C GLU A 351 -12.81 -13.42 -21.16
N ARG A 352 -14.04 -12.86 -21.26
CA ARG A 352 -15.05 -13.36 -22.19
C ARG A 352 -14.70 -13.03 -23.64
N GLU A 353 -14.10 -11.86 -23.92
CA GLU A 353 -13.63 -11.49 -25.25
C GLU A 353 -12.46 -12.37 -25.73
N ILE A 354 -11.55 -12.75 -24.81
CA ILE A 354 -10.44 -13.68 -25.10
C ILE A 354 -10.97 -15.08 -25.44
N LYS A 355 -12.00 -15.56 -24.73
CA LYS A 355 -12.59 -16.89 -25.00
C LYS A 355 -13.38 -16.96 -26.30
N SER A 356 -13.88 -15.84 -26.81
CA SER A 356 -14.66 -15.79 -28.06
C SER A 356 -13.80 -15.66 -29.32
N HIS A 357 -12.53 -15.24 -29.22
CA HIS A 357 -11.64 -15.03 -30.35
C HIS A 357 -10.48 -16.04 -30.36
N CYS A 358 -10.43 -16.85 -31.42
CA CYS A 358 -9.39 -17.78 -31.92
C CYS A 358 -8.18 -18.14 -31.02
N ALA A 359 -7.81 -19.44 -31.01
CA ALA A 359 -6.71 -20.05 -30.24
C ALA A 359 -5.28 -19.52 -30.50
N ALA A 360 -5.11 -18.48 -31.34
CA ALA A 360 -3.81 -17.88 -31.64
C ALA A 360 -3.34 -16.94 -30.51
N GLU A 361 -2.04 -16.91 -30.23
CA GLU A 361 -1.47 -16.09 -29.14
C GLU A 361 -1.43 -14.58 -29.47
N TRP A 362 -1.31 -14.23 -30.76
CA TRP A 362 -1.12 -12.86 -31.26
C TRP A 362 -2.20 -12.48 -32.29
N ARG A 363 -2.73 -11.26 -32.19
CA ARG A 363 -3.61 -10.63 -33.18
C ARG A 363 -2.84 -9.60 -33.99
N PHE A 364 -2.98 -9.65 -35.31
CA PHE A 364 -2.30 -8.73 -36.22
C PHE A 364 -3.29 -7.71 -36.75
N HIS A 365 -2.98 -6.44 -36.56
CA HIS A 365 -3.81 -5.33 -37.04
C HIS A 365 -3.02 -4.48 -38.02
N ARG A 366 -3.64 -4.13 -39.15
CA ARG A 366 -3.02 -3.25 -40.15
C ARG A 366 -3.03 -1.81 -39.63
N ILE A 367 -1.88 -1.16 -39.65
CA ILE A 367 -1.73 0.24 -39.23
C ILE A 367 -2.22 1.14 -40.38
N VAL A 368 -3.19 1.99 -40.08
CA VAL A 368 -3.76 2.97 -41.03
C VAL A 368 -3.49 4.42 -40.64
N GLY A 369 -3.06 4.65 -39.40
CA GLY A 369 -2.66 5.97 -38.92
C GLY A 369 -1.71 5.88 -37.73
N HIS A 370 -0.84 6.88 -37.61
CA HIS A 370 0.08 7.05 -36.50
C HIS A 370 0.10 8.51 -36.12
N PHE A 371 -0.24 8.81 -34.87
CA PHE A 371 -0.42 10.18 -34.38
C PHE A 371 0.51 10.43 -33.20
N ILE A 372 1.28 11.52 -33.29
CA ILE A 372 2.14 12.00 -32.21
C ILE A 372 1.67 13.38 -31.77
N PHE A 373 1.86 13.67 -30.48
CA PHE A 373 1.57 14.97 -29.92
C PHE A 373 2.84 15.83 -29.90
N ASN A 374 2.75 17.05 -30.42
CA ASN A 374 3.82 18.04 -30.36
C ASN A 374 3.52 19.05 -29.26
N SER A 375 4.18 18.90 -28.11
CA SER A 375 4.00 19.78 -26.95
C SER A 375 4.39 21.24 -27.20
N ARG A 376 5.34 21.53 -28.10
CA ARG A 376 5.76 22.90 -28.40
C ARG A 376 4.72 23.68 -29.19
N LEU A 377 4.01 23.00 -30.09
CA LEU A 377 2.97 23.60 -30.92
C LEU A 377 1.55 23.35 -30.36
N ASN A 378 1.44 22.56 -29.28
CA ASN A 378 0.19 22.09 -28.72
C ASN A 378 -0.74 21.48 -29.79
N ASP A 379 -0.16 20.67 -30.69
CA ASP A 379 -0.84 20.20 -31.90
C ASP A 379 -0.58 18.71 -32.17
N TRP A 380 -1.53 18.08 -32.86
CA TRP A 380 -1.49 16.68 -33.27
C TRP A 380 -1.01 16.54 -34.69
N LYS A 381 0.00 15.69 -34.91
CA LYS A 381 0.52 15.43 -36.25
C LYS A 381 0.46 13.96 -36.58
N GLN A 382 0.08 13.67 -37.81
CA GLN A 382 0.28 12.34 -38.38
C GLN A 382 1.79 12.17 -38.60
N CYS A 383 2.35 11.13 -38.00
CA CYS A 383 3.76 10.81 -38.09
C CYS A 383 3.94 9.74 -39.16
N PRO A 384 4.79 9.97 -40.18
CA PRO A 384 5.10 8.96 -41.17
C PRO A 384 6.19 7.99 -40.71
N ASP A 385 6.78 8.19 -39.51
CA ASP A 385 7.90 7.41 -39.00
C ASP A 385 7.45 6.25 -38.10
N LEU A 386 8.42 5.46 -37.62
CA LEU A 386 8.15 4.38 -36.67
C LEU A 386 7.58 4.91 -35.34
N PRO A 387 6.67 4.16 -34.68
CA PRO A 387 6.19 4.50 -33.35
C PRO A 387 7.36 4.66 -32.35
N PRO A 388 7.31 5.68 -31.48
CA PRO A 388 8.31 5.87 -30.45
C PRO A 388 8.43 4.62 -29.58
N GLY A 389 9.67 4.20 -29.32
CA GLY A 389 9.95 3.00 -28.52
C GLY A 389 9.80 1.68 -29.28
N SER A 390 9.51 1.68 -30.58
CA SER A 390 9.61 0.46 -31.39
C SER A 390 11.07 0.07 -31.61
N TRP A 391 11.94 1.02 -31.94
CA TRP A 391 13.36 0.79 -32.20
C TRP A 391 14.23 1.07 -30.96
N ARG A 392 15.44 0.52 -30.95
CA ARG A 392 16.49 0.69 -29.92
C ARG A 392 17.75 1.30 -30.56
N GLU A 393 18.69 1.82 -29.76
CA GLU A 393 19.95 2.39 -30.29
C GLU A 393 20.74 1.40 -31.17
N GLY A 394 20.61 0.08 -30.96
CA GLY A 394 21.22 -0.94 -31.81
C GLY A 394 20.53 -1.15 -33.18
N ASP A 395 19.33 -0.63 -33.39
CA ASP A 395 18.53 -0.87 -34.60
C ASP A 395 18.87 0.09 -35.75
N HIS A 396 19.78 1.05 -35.56
CA HIS A 396 20.11 2.07 -36.56
C HIS A 396 20.56 1.48 -37.91
N GLU A 397 21.36 0.42 -37.89
CA GLU A 397 21.80 -0.27 -39.12
C GLU A 397 20.61 -0.90 -39.84
N MET A 398 19.74 -1.60 -39.11
CA MET A 398 18.54 -2.24 -39.68
C MET A 398 17.58 -1.20 -40.27
N ILE A 399 17.38 -0.06 -39.61
CA ILE A 399 16.57 1.05 -40.14
C ILE A 399 17.18 1.58 -41.44
N ASN A 400 18.49 1.85 -41.44
CA ASN A 400 19.20 2.36 -42.61
C ASN A 400 19.17 1.37 -43.79
N ASP A 401 19.31 0.08 -43.52
CA ASP A 401 19.29 -0.96 -44.55
C ASP A 401 17.90 -1.10 -45.17
N ARG A 402 16.84 -1.01 -44.36
CA ARG A 402 15.45 -0.97 -44.87
C ARG A 402 15.20 0.25 -45.75
N LEU A 403 15.66 1.43 -45.31
CA LEU A 403 15.54 2.67 -46.08
C LEU A 403 16.30 2.58 -47.41
N LYS A 404 17.54 2.07 -47.41
CA LYS A 404 18.34 1.83 -48.62
C LYS A 404 17.69 0.81 -49.56
N ALA A 405 17.05 -0.22 -49.02
CA ALA A 405 16.34 -1.24 -49.78
C ALA A 405 14.97 -0.78 -50.30
N GLY A 406 14.52 0.44 -49.97
CA GLY A 406 13.20 0.95 -50.35
C GLY A 406 12.04 0.16 -49.74
N LEU A 407 12.27 -0.54 -48.62
CA LEU A 407 11.23 -1.30 -47.93
C LEU A 407 10.28 -0.36 -47.18
N PRO A 408 8.96 -0.60 -47.24
CA PRO A 408 8.01 0.20 -46.47
C PRO A 408 8.21 -0.01 -44.96
N LEU A 409 7.68 0.94 -44.18
CA LEU A 409 7.54 0.73 -42.74
C LEU A 409 6.65 -0.50 -42.48
N PRO A 410 6.88 -1.23 -41.37
CA PRO A 410 6.10 -2.42 -41.04
C PRO A 410 4.60 -2.08 -41.00
N PRO A 411 3.77 -2.70 -41.86
CA PRO A 411 2.38 -2.31 -42.00
C PRO A 411 1.47 -2.88 -40.92
N TYR A 412 1.97 -3.78 -40.06
CA TYR A 412 1.18 -4.43 -39.02
C TYR A 412 1.73 -4.18 -37.62
N VAL A 413 0.83 -4.06 -36.66
CA VAL A 413 1.11 -4.22 -35.23
C VAL A 413 0.49 -5.52 -34.74
N ALA A 414 1.32 -6.38 -34.15
CA ALA A 414 0.90 -7.60 -33.49
C ALA A 414 0.67 -7.31 -32.00
N VAL A 415 -0.52 -7.58 -31.50
CA VAL A 415 -0.91 -7.39 -30.09
C VAL A 415 -1.21 -8.75 -29.47
N ARG A 416 -0.63 -9.04 -28.31
CA ARG A 416 -0.85 -10.30 -27.60
C ARG A 416 -2.26 -10.35 -27.03
N ASN A 417 -2.87 -11.54 -26.99
CA ASN A 417 -4.23 -11.71 -26.47
C ASN A 417 -4.34 -11.56 -24.94
N MET A 418 -3.28 -11.93 -24.22
CA MET A 418 -3.24 -11.76 -22.77
C MET A 418 -2.76 -10.36 -22.41
N ALA A 419 -3.53 -9.67 -21.57
CA ALA A 419 -3.10 -8.45 -20.92
C ALA A 419 -1.92 -8.73 -19.98
N ILE A 420 -0.98 -7.79 -19.92
CA ILE A 420 0.12 -7.79 -18.96
C ILE A 420 -0.32 -7.13 -17.66
N ASP A 421 -1.13 -6.08 -17.76
CA ASP A 421 -1.60 -5.31 -16.61
C ASP A 421 -2.94 -4.61 -16.92
N ALA A 422 -3.72 -4.31 -15.89
CA ALA A 422 -4.99 -3.59 -15.97
C ALA A 422 -5.05 -2.49 -14.91
N GLY A 423 -4.97 -1.24 -15.36
CA GLY A 423 -5.12 -0.06 -14.52
C GLY A 423 -6.57 0.37 -14.34
N LEU A 424 -6.78 1.55 -13.73
CA LEU A 424 -8.14 2.08 -13.48
C LEU A 424 -8.91 2.42 -14.76
N GLU A 425 -8.23 2.91 -15.81
CA GLU A 425 -8.83 3.42 -17.06
C GLU A 425 -8.40 2.67 -18.33
N ARG A 426 -7.34 1.85 -18.24
CA ARG A 426 -6.68 1.23 -19.40
C ARG A 426 -6.12 -0.15 -19.09
N VAL A 427 -6.12 -1.01 -20.10
CA VAL A 427 -5.46 -2.33 -20.07
C VAL A 427 -4.26 -2.32 -21.01
N ALA A 428 -3.17 -2.93 -20.56
CA ALA A 428 -1.89 -2.99 -21.25
C ALA A 428 -1.64 -4.38 -21.84
N PHE A 429 -1.21 -4.43 -23.10
CA PHE A 429 -0.90 -5.64 -23.84
C PHE A 429 0.51 -5.56 -24.42
N ARG A 430 1.20 -6.69 -24.53
CA ARG A 430 2.46 -6.73 -25.30
C ARG A 430 2.16 -6.50 -26.77
N CYS A 431 2.96 -5.68 -27.44
CA CYS A 431 2.87 -5.54 -28.89
C CYS A 431 4.23 -5.48 -29.58
N ARG A 432 4.26 -5.83 -30.87
CA ARG A 432 5.44 -5.75 -31.74
C ARG A 432 5.04 -5.32 -33.15
N LEU A 433 5.96 -4.70 -33.88
CA LEU A 433 5.76 -4.41 -35.30
C LEU A 433 6.06 -5.66 -36.13
N SER A 434 5.38 -5.80 -37.27
CA SER A 434 5.55 -6.95 -38.17
C SER A 434 5.41 -6.53 -39.63
N ASP A 435 6.26 -7.11 -40.48
CA ASP A 435 6.18 -6.90 -41.94
C ASP A 435 5.01 -7.65 -42.58
N GLU A 436 4.66 -8.81 -42.00
CA GLU A 436 3.58 -9.69 -42.45
C GLU A 436 2.72 -10.10 -41.24
N PRO A 437 1.46 -10.52 -41.42
CA PRO A 437 0.58 -10.93 -40.32
C PRO A 437 0.92 -12.33 -39.76
N ILE A 438 2.22 -12.60 -39.53
CA ILE A 438 2.75 -13.87 -38.99
C ILE A 438 3.85 -13.61 -37.95
N GLN A 439 3.93 -14.47 -36.94
CA GLN A 439 4.81 -14.28 -35.76
C GLN A 439 6.31 -14.32 -36.09
N THR A 440 6.71 -15.01 -37.15
CA THR A 440 8.12 -15.14 -37.58
C THR A 440 8.66 -13.89 -38.28
N LYS A 441 7.81 -12.88 -38.52
CA LYS A 441 8.14 -11.65 -39.27
C LYS A 441 8.13 -10.40 -38.40
N PHE A 442 8.25 -10.58 -37.09
CA PHE A 442 8.42 -9.46 -36.16
C PHE A 442 9.71 -8.69 -36.45
N VAL A 443 9.62 -7.38 -36.34
CA VAL A 443 10.72 -6.44 -36.52
C VAL A 443 10.78 -5.44 -35.37
N PHE A 444 11.97 -4.91 -35.11
CA PHE A 444 12.25 -3.98 -34.01
C PHE A 444 11.99 -4.55 -32.61
N GLY A 445 12.24 -3.73 -31.59
CA GLY A 445 12.05 -4.08 -30.18
C GLY A 445 10.57 -4.21 -29.77
N PRO A 446 10.31 -4.81 -28.60
CA PRO A 446 8.97 -4.96 -28.09
C PRO A 446 8.43 -3.64 -27.49
N MET A 447 7.11 -3.52 -27.51
CA MET A 447 6.35 -2.36 -27.06
C MET A 447 5.17 -2.80 -26.20
N VAL A 448 4.53 -1.83 -25.56
CA VAL A 448 3.26 -2.00 -24.87
C VAL A 448 2.18 -1.23 -25.62
N ALA A 449 1.06 -1.89 -25.90
CA ALA A 449 -0.16 -1.26 -26.42
C ALA A 449 -1.19 -1.14 -25.29
N LYS A 450 -1.72 0.06 -25.08
CA LYS A 450 -2.72 0.37 -24.06
C LYS A 450 -4.02 0.79 -24.73
N GLU A 451 -5.14 0.28 -24.21
CA GLU A 451 -6.49 0.63 -24.65
C GLU A 451 -7.45 0.83 -23.47
N THR A 452 -8.57 1.53 -23.69
CA THR A 452 -9.59 1.76 -22.65
C THR A 452 -10.28 0.47 -22.20
N ASP A 453 -10.60 0.33 -20.91
CA ASP A 453 -11.40 -0.77 -20.36
C ASP A 453 -12.91 -0.47 -20.31
N HIS A 454 -13.33 0.75 -20.67
CA HIS A 454 -14.71 1.23 -20.60
C HIS A 454 -15.46 1.09 -21.93
N ILE A 455 -16.67 0.52 -21.88
CA ILE A 455 -17.51 0.31 -23.08
C ILE A 455 -17.93 1.65 -23.70
N ASP A 456 -18.23 2.63 -22.85
CA ASP A 456 -18.80 3.91 -23.27
C ASP A 456 -17.79 4.81 -24.00
N LEU A 457 -16.49 4.50 -23.89
CA LEU A 457 -15.39 5.26 -24.51
C LEU A 457 -14.87 4.62 -25.80
N ILE A 458 -15.43 3.46 -26.21
CA ILE A 458 -15.01 2.73 -27.41
C ILE A 458 -15.15 3.61 -28.67
N SER A 459 -16.23 4.37 -28.77
CA SER A 459 -16.50 5.28 -29.90
C SER A 459 -15.57 6.50 -29.93
N LYS A 460 -14.87 6.81 -28.82
CA LYS A 460 -13.91 7.92 -28.67
C LYS A 460 -12.46 7.46 -28.55
N ASN A 461 -12.16 6.22 -28.94
CA ASN A 461 -10.87 5.54 -28.65
C ASN A 461 -9.61 6.37 -29.00
N ILE A 462 -9.60 7.12 -30.09
CA ILE A 462 -8.47 8.01 -30.43
C ILE A 462 -8.39 9.19 -29.46
N GLU A 463 -9.49 9.93 -29.31
CA GLU A 463 -9.55 11.18 -28.54
C GLU A 463 -9.29 10.95 -27.06
N PHE A 464 -9.75 9.81 -26.54
CA PHE A 464 -9.41 9.33 -25.22
C PHE A 464 -7.89 9.13 -25.05
N HIS A 465 -7.23 8.44 -25.98
CA HIS A 465 -5.78 8.21 -25.91
C HIS A 465 -4.95 9.48 -26.11
N LYS A 466 -5.48 10.48 -26.82
CA LYS A 466 -4.81 11.77 -27.01
C LYS A 466 -4.50 12.47 -25.68
N ILE A 467 -5.43 12.46 -24.72
CA ILE A 467 -5.23 13.10 -23.41
C ILE A 467 -4.00 12.51 -22.70
N PHE A 468 -3.84 11.19 -22.68
CA PHE A 468 -2.69 10.54 -22.03
C PHE A 468 -1.36 10.89 -22.71
N CYS A 469 -1.32 10.95 -24.04
CA CYS A 469 -0.13 11.40 -24.76
C CYS A 469 0.22 12.86 -24.45
N GLN A 470 -0.77 13.74 -24.30
CA GLN A 470 -0.57 15.13 -23.91
C GLN A 470 0.01 15.22 -22.49
N THR A 471 -0.59 14.50 -21.54
CA THR A 471 -0.15 14.44 -20.14
C THR A 471 1.30 13.95 -20.04
N GLN A 472 1.63 12.83 -20.71
CA GLN A 472 2.96 12.23 -20.68
C GLN A 472 4.01 13.12 -21.37
N SER A 473 3.65 13.77 -22.49
CA SER A 473 4.53 14.72 -23.18
C SER A 473 4.83 15.97 -22.34
N LEU A 474 3.82 16.51 -21.67
CA LEU A 474 3.95 17.68 -20.79
C LEU A 474 4.82 17.35 -19.55
N ALA A 475 4.61 16.18 -18.94
CA ALA A 475 5.48 15.69 -17.87
C ALA A 475 6.93 15.52 -18.35
N GLY A 476 7.13 15.00 -19.57
CA GLY A 476 8.44 14.91 -20.22
C GLY A 476 9.12 16.26 -20.41
N TYR A 477 8.38 17.29 -20.84
CA TYR A 477 8.90 18.66 -20.92
C TYR A 477 9.33 19.20 -19.56
N MET A 478 8.52 19.02 -18.51
CA MET A 478 8.88 19.45 -17.16
C MET A 478 10.10 18.69 -16.61
N ALA A 479 10.25 17.39 -16.93
CA ALA A 479 11.41 16.60 -16.53
C ALA A 479 12.71 17.09 -17.21
N HIS A 480 12.61 17.57 -18.46
CA HIS A 480 13.72 18.24 -19.14
C HIS A 480 14.11 19.55 -18.43
N GLU A 481 13.13 20.40 -18.08
CA GLU A 481 13.37 21.64 -17.34
C GLU A 481 13.96 21.39 -15.94
N PHE A 482 13.50 20.34 -15.26
CA PHE A 482 14.05 19.89 -13.98
C PHE A 482 15.52 19.49 -14.12
N SER A 483 15.84 18.69 -15.14
CA SER A 483 17.20 18.23 -15.43
C SER A 483 18.15 19.40 -15.74
N ASN A 484 17.68 20.40 -16.48
CA ASN A 484 18.47 21.62 -16.75
C ASN A 484 18.81 22.38 -15.46
N ARG A 485 17.93 22.36 -14.46
CA ARG A 485 18.18 23.01 -13.16
C ARG A 485 19.03 22.20 -12.22
N LEU A 486 18.95 20.87 -12.28
CA LEU A 486 19.85 20.00 -11.53
C LEU A 486 21.32 20.28 -11.87
N GLN A 487 21.63 20.65 -13.11
CA GLN A 487 23.00 20.99 -13.54
C GLN A 487 23.62 22.17 -12.78
N ALA A 488 22.80 23.03 -12.16
CA ALA A 488 23.26 24.17 -11.38
C ALA A 488 23.55 23.83 -9.91
N LEU A 489 23.29 22.58 -9.47
CA LEU A 489 23.52 22.18 -8.09
C LEU A 489 25.00 21.91 -7.81
N PRO A 490 25.51 22.24 -6.60
CA PRO A 490 26.91 22.01 -6.23
C PRO A 490 27.37 20.55 -6.35
N ASP A 491 26.47 19.60 -6.06
CA ASP A 491 26.74 18.16 -6.08
C ASP A 491 26.32 17.48 -7.39
N PHE A 492 26.07 18.26 -8.45
CA PHE A 492 25.69 17.70 -9.75
C PHE A 492 26.86 16.97 -10.41
N SER A 493 26.59 15.75 -10.87
CA SER A 493 27.51 14.94 -11.65
C SER A 493 26.79 14.41 -12.87
N ALA A 494 27.32 14.72 -14.06
CA ALA A 494 26.75 14.29 -15.32
C ALA A 494 26.70 12.76 -15.48
N SER A 495 27.50 12.01 -14.71
CA SER A 495 27.57 10.55 -14.77
C SER A 495 26.81 9.84 -13.64
N THR A 496 26.57 10.50 -12.50
CA THR A 496 25.98 9.83 -11.32
C THR A 496 24.68 10.46 -10.82
N THR A 497 24.37 11.71 -11.16
CA THR A 497 23.10 12.34 -10.78
C THR A 497 21.96 11.73 -11.58
N PRO A 498 20.94 11.13 -10.94
CA PRO A 498 19.84 10.48 -11.64
C PRO A 498 19.11 11.40 -12.62
N ARG A 499 18.79 10.88 -13.80
CA ARG A 499 17.97 11.56 -14.81
C ARG A 499 16.53 11.08 -14.74
N ILE A 500 15.56 11.98 -14.93
CA ILE A 500 14.14 11.63 -15.03
C ILE A 500 13.71 11.75 -16.50
N THR A 501 13.18 10.67 -17.06
CA THR A 501 12.69 10.61 -18.43
C THR A 501 11.32 9.95 -18.48
N PHE A 502 10.33 10.64 -19.02
CA PHE A 502 9.05 10.02 -19.37
C PHE A 502 9.16 9.38 -20.75
N LEU A 503 8.63 8.16 -20.89
CA LEU A 503 8.62 7.47 -22.17
C LEU A 503 7.87 8.29 -23.23
N PRO A 504 8.41 8.44 -24.44
CA PRO A 504 7.62 8.97 -25.54
C PRO A 504 6.55 7.96 -25.94
N CYS A 505 5.32 8.43 -26.18
CA CYS A 505 4.19 7.60 -26.57
C CYS A 505 3.46 8.19 -27.78
N SER A 506 2.68 7.37 -28.47
CA SER A 506 1.91 7.77 -29.65
C SER A 506 0.63 6.95 -29.78
N VAL A 507 -0.29 7.39 -30.63
CA VAL A 507 -1.54 6.66 -30.90
C VAL A 507 -1.46 6.00 -32.28
N LEU A 508 -1.61 4.68 -32.34
CA LEU A 508 -1.82 3.94 -33.57
C LEU A 508 -3.30 3.76 -33.83
N LEU A 509 -3.70 4.02 -35.06
CA LEU A 509 -5.02 3.70 -35.58
C LEU A 509 -4.88 2.47 -36.48
N VAL A 510 -5.65 1.44 -36.19
CA VAL A 510 -5.56 0.15 -36.88
C VAL A 510 -6.91 -0.33 -37.38
N GLU A 511 -6.91 -1.17 -38.41
CA GLU A 511 -8.09 -1.88 -38.88
C GLU A 511 -8.45 -3.03 -37.92
N ASP A 512 -9.71 -3.06 -37.48
CA ASP A 512 -10.26 -4.14 -36.68
C ASP A 512 -11.76 -4.31 -36.99
N PRO A 513 -12.15 -5.31 -37.80
CA PRO A 513 -13.55 -5.54 -38.17
C PRO A 513 -14.49 -5.84 -37.00
N THR A 514 -13.93 -6.23 -35.84
CA THR A 514 -14.71 -6.53 -34.64
C THR A 514 -15.01 -5.28 -33.80
N TRP A 515 -14.41 -4.14 -34.16
CA TRP A 515 -14.51 -2.90 -33.42
C TRP A 515 -15.59 -1.97 -33.99
N PRO A 516 -16.33 -1.20 -33.16
CA PRO A 516 -17.25 -0.18 -33.65
C PRO A 516 -16.53 0.83 -34.56
N GLY A 517 -17.03 1.00 -35.79
CA GLY A 517 -16.40 1.84 -36.81
C GLY A 517 -15.20 1.21 -37.52
N GLU A 518 -14.98 -0.10 -37.37
CA GLU A 518 -13.91 -0.92 -37.98
C GLU A 518 -12.48 -0.42 -37.72
N LYS A 519 -12.33 0.49 -36.76
CA LYS A 519 -11.08 1.19 -36.45
C LYS A 519 -10.83 1.17 -34.96
N ARG A 520 -9.65 0.71 -34.58
CA ARG A 520 -9.22 0.59 -33.18
C ARG A 520 -8.01 1.48 -32.90
N GLY A 521 -8.04 2.18 -31.78
CA GLY A 521 -6.94 3.03 -31.31
C GLY A 521 -6.12 2.33 -30.23
N PHE A 522 -4.80 2.35 -30.36
CA PHE A 522 -3.86 1.89 -29.32
C PHE A 522 -2.90 3.02 -28.96
N LEU A 523 -2.76 3.34 -27.68
CA LEU A 523 -1.61 4.11 -27.21
C LEU A 523 -0.41 3.16 -27.11
N VAL A 524 0.68 3.45 -27.80
CA VAL A 524 1.89 2.62 -27.80
C VAL A 524 3.09 3.36 -27.25
N GLU A 525 3.93 2.61 -26.55
CA GLU A 525 5.20 3.06 -25.98
C GLU A 525 6.20 1.90 -25.82
N LYS A 526 7.46 2.25 -25.50
CA LYS A 526 8.53 1.27 -25.24
C LYS A 526 8.13 0.32 -24.10
N GLU A 527 8.35 -0.98 -24.28
CA GLU A 527 8.29 -1.92 -23.15
C GLU A 527 9.53 -1.73 -22.26
N LEU A 528 9.28 -1.41 -20.98
CA LEU A 528 10.34 -1.31 -19.96
C LEU A 528 10.83 -2.71 -19.56
N ASP A 529 12.12 -2.82 -19.26
CA ASP A 529 12.74 -4.06 -18.82
C ASP A 529 12.48 -4.30 -17.32
N TYR A 530 11.24 -4.68 -17.00
CA TYR A 530 10.81 -4.90 -15.62
C TYR A 530 11.31 -6.22 -15.02
N GLU A 531 11.84 -7.14 -15.84
CA GLU A 531 12.48 -8.37 -15.39
C GLU A 531 13.85 -8.05 -14.74
N ARG A 532 14.57 -7.09 -15.32
CA ARG A 532 15.88 -6.67 -14.82
C ARG A 532 15.79 -5.53 -13.80
N TYR A 533 14.89 -4.58 -14.00
CA TYR A 533 14.69 -3.45 -13.10
C TYR A 533 13.30 -3.50 -12.50
N ARG A 534 13.21 -3.56 -11.17
CA ARG A 534 11.92 -3.62 -10.48
C ARG A 534 11.02 -2.45 -10.90
N TRP A 535 9.80 -2.76 -11.33
CA TRP A 535 8.74 -1.75 -11.47
C TRP A 535 8.41 -1.16 -10.11
N CYS A 536 8.48 0.15 -10.00
CA CYS A 536 8.26 0.90 -8.77
C CYS A 536 7.27 2.04 -9.01
N LYS A 537 6.44 2.29 -8.00
CA LYS A 537 5.58 3.47 -7.91
C LYS A 537 6.07 4.32 -6.74
N TRP A 538 6.71 5.45 -7.05
CA TRP A 538 7.41 6.30 -6.07
C TRP A 538 6.50 7.35 -5.44
N ASN A 539 5.45 7.78 -6.12
CA ASN A 539 4.31 8.43 -5.51
C ASN A 539 3.04 8.10 -6.29
N ASP A 540 1.88 8.41 -5.71
CA ASP A 540 0.59 8.26 -6.39
C ASP A 540 -0.12 9.62 -6.54
N ASN A 541 -1.35 9.58 -7.06
CA ASN A 541 -2.23 10.74 -7.15
C ASN A 541 -3.10 10.98 -5.90
N ALA A 542 -2.76 10.34 -4.77
CA ALA A 542 -3.47 10.37 -3.51
C ALA A 542 -2.59 10.69 -2.28
N GLY A 543 -1.30 10.99 -2.47
CA GLY A 543 -0.37 11.38 -1.40
C GLY A 543 0.57 10.26 -0.92
N MET A 544 0.61 9.09 -1.55
CA MET A 544 1.61 8.04 -1.30
C MET A 544 3.02 8.53 -1.65
N VAL A 545 4.01 8.19 -0.83
CA VAL A 545 5.45 8.44 -1.06
C VAL A 545 6.23 7.14 -0.83
N ASP A 546 7.02 6.71 -1.81
CA ASP A 546 7.84 5.48 -1.81
C ASP A 546 7.06 4.21 -1.40
N GLY A 547 5.84 4.05 -1.93
CA GLY A 547 4.99 2.90 -1.60
C GLY A 547 4.34 2.96 -0.21
N ARG A 548 4.47 4.07 0.51
CA ARG A 548 3.87 4.29 1.84
C ARG A 548 2.88 5.45 1.78
N VAL A 549 1.66 5.22 2.22
CA VAL A 549 0.71 6.30 2.49
C VAL A 549 0.89 6.69 3.94
N ALA A 550 1.38 7.91 4.19
CA ALA A 550 1.36 8.46 5.54
C ALA A 550 -0.09 8.91 5.81
N HIS A 551 -0.83 8.11 6.56
CA HIS A 551 -2.19 8.49 6.93
C HIS A 551 -2.11 9.64 7.95
N ILE A 552 -2.84 10.73 7.68
CA ILE A 552 -2.90 11.89 8.59
C ILE A 552 -3.80 11.50 9.76
N PRO A 553 -3.33 11.62 11.01
CA PRO A 553 -4.18 11.43 12.17
C PRO A 553 -5.35 12.42 12.17
N ILE A 554 -6.50 12.02 12.70
CA ILE A 554 -7.60 12.95 12.98
C ILE A 554 -7.07 14.01 13.95
N ASP A 555 -7.27 15.28 13.61
CA ASP A 555 -7.10 16.40 14.54
C ASP A 555 -8.29 16.41 15.51
N VAL A 556 -8.10 15.69 16.61
CA VAL A 556 -9.16 15.45 17.59
C VAL A 556 -9.65 16.74 18.22
N GLU A 557 -8.75 17.71 18.44
CA GLU A 557 -9.09 18.99 19.07
C GLU A 557 -9.95 19.85 18.13
N HIS A 558 -9.57 19.90 16.84
CA HIS A 558 -10.36 20.58 15.83
C HIS A 558 -11.76 19.98 15.67
N GLU A 559 -11.86 18.65 15.56
CA GLU A 559 -13.14 17.96 15.35
C GLU A 559 -14.08 18.09 16.55
N LEU A 560 -13.55 18.02 17.78
CA LEU A 560 -14.35 18.28 18.98
C LEU A 560 -14.86 19.72 19.01
N ALA A 561 -14.01 20.71 18.68
CA ALA A 561 -14.43 22.11 18.62
C ALA A 561 -15.52 22.36 17.57
N GLN A 562 -15.50 21.65 16.43
CA GLN A 562 -16.59 21.71 15.45
C GLN A 562 -17.89 21.12 15.99
N LEU A 563 -17.82 19.99 16.69
CA LEU A 563 -18.99 19.32 17.28
C LEU A 563 -19.62 20.17 18.39
N GLU A 564 -18.82 20.90 19.15
CA GLU A 564 -19.30 21.85 20.16
C GLU A 564 -20.01 23.06 19.52
N LYS A 565 -19.48 23.59 18.41
CA LYS A 565 -20.12 24.68 17.63
C LYS A 565 -21.42 24.26 16.94
N GLY A 566 -21.57 22.98 16.58
CA GLY A 566 -22.74 22.45 15.87
C GLY A 566 -23.99 22.22 16.72
N THR A 567 -23.92 22.39 18.04
CA THR A 567 -25.07 22.13 18.94
C THR A 567 -26.07 23.30 19.08
N ASP A 568 -25.85 24.44 18.42
CA ASP A 568 -26.67 25.66 18.53
C ASP A 568 -27.42 26.08 17.26
N MET A 569 -27.54 25.22 16.25
CA MET A 569 -28.36 25.50 15.06
C MET A 569 -29.49 24.48 14.89
N VAL A 570 -30.63 24.80 15.52
CA VAL A 570 -31.95 24.33 15.05
C VAL A 570 -32.20 25.03 13.71
N ILE A 571 -32.24 24.28 12.61
CA ILE A 571 -32.82 24.77 11.35
C ILE A 571 -33.90 23.80 10.91
N GLU A 572 -35.11 24.37 10.83
CA GLU A 572 -36.32 23.86 10.21
C GLU A 572 -36.09 23.35 8.78
N GLU A 573 -36.91 22.38 8.41
CA GLU A 573 -37.09 21.87 7.06
C GLU A 573 -37.26 23.00 6.02
N GLY A 574 -36.58 22.87 4.88
CA GLY A 574 -36.73 23.74 3.72
C GLY A 574 -36.48 22.96 2.44
N HIS A 575 -37.57 22.68 1.73
CA HIS A 575 -37.68 22.07 0.41
C HIS A 575 -37.18 23.02 -0.71
N ASP A 576 -37.18 22.50 -1.94
CA ASP A 576 -37.15 23.17 -3.25
C ASP A 576 -35.81 23.24 -4.02
N ASP A 577 -35.74 22.31 -4.99
CA ASP A 577 -35.74 22.52 -6.45
C ASP A 577 -34.65 23.35 -7.16
N ASP A 578 -34.05 22.66 -8.15
CA ASP A 578 -33.69 23.04 -9.52
C ASP A 578 -33.44 24.52 -9.87
N GLU A 579 -32.35 24.79 -10.59
CA GLU A 579 -32.44 25.31 -11.97
C GLU A 579 -31.06 25.43 -12.65
N ASP A 580 -30.96 24.78 -13.81
CA ASP A 580 -29.99 25.07 -14.87
C ASP A 580 -30.23 26.49 -15.41
N ASP A 581 -29.17 27.27 -15.64
CA ASP A 581 -29.27 28.43 -16.52
C ASP A 581 -27.94 28.67 -17.27
N ASP A 582 -27.95 28.31 -18.55
CA ASP A 582 -26.96 28.64 -19.57
C ASP A 582 -26.96 30.14 -19.86
N LYS A 583 -25.83 30.84 -19.69
CA LYS A 583 -25.49 32.05 -20.47
C LYS A 583 -24.01 32.12 -20.84
N ASP A 584 -23.77 32.10 -22.15
CA ASP A 584 -22.57 32.60 -22.81
C ASP A 584 -22.31 34.07 -22.41
N ASP A 585 -21.05 34.44 -22.17
CA ASP A 585 -20.44 35.65 -22.75
C ASP A 585 -18.91 35.70 -22.58
N ARG A 586 -18.30 36.46 -23.49
CA ARG A 586 -16.87 36.53 -23.83
C ARG A 586 -16.08 37.56 -23.00
N ASP A 587 -14.76 37.46 -23.15
CA ASP A 587 -13.68 38.45 -22.91
C ASP A 587 -13.12 38.62 -21.48
N ASP A 588 -11.89 38.11 -21.34
CA ASP A 588 -10.63 38.76 -20.94
C ASP A 588 -10.53 39.74 -19.76
N ASN A 589 -9.42 39.51 -19.05
CA ASN A 589 -8.78 40.26 -17.97
C ASN A 589 -9.53 40.26 -16.64
N ASP A 590 -8.84 39.78 -15.60
CA ASP A 590 -8.65 40.60 -14.40
C ASP A 590 -7.44 40.08 -13.59
N GLU A 591 -6.56 41.03 -13.30
CA GLU A 591 -5.52 40.98 -12.28
C GLU A 591 -6.23 40.98 -10.92
N GLU A 592 -5.94 40.00 -10.04
CA GLU A 592 -6.41 40.08 -8.66
C GLU A 592 -5.24 40.02 -7.68
N GLU A 593 -5.19 41.12 -6.95
CA GLU A 593 -4.33 41.56 -5.87
C GLU A 593 -4.48 40.64 -4.65
N TYR A 594 -3.36 40.16 -4.10
CA TYR A 594 -3.35 39.35 -2.88
C TYR A 594 -3.46 40.26 -1.65
N SER A 595 -4.58 40.17 -0.93
CA SER A 595 -4.67 40.67 0.45
C SER A 595 -4.06 39.64 1.41
N ASP A 596 -3.04 40.08 2.14
CA ASP A 596 -2.43 39.41 3.30
C ASP A 596 -3.41 39.33 4.50
N ASP A 597 -3.02 38.50 5.48
CA ASP A 597 -3.58 38.21 6.82
C ASP A 597 -4.18 36.79 6.90
N GLU A 598 -3.79 35.88 7.82
CA GLU A 598 -3.47 36.07 9.24
C GLU A 598 -2.26 35.25 9.74
N ASP A 599 -1.59 35.85 10.72
CA ASP A 599 -0.46 35.35 11.51
C ASP A 599 -0.79 34.13 12.40
N LEU A 600 0.05 33.10 12.34
CA LEU A 600 0.30 32.19 13.47
C LEU A 600 1.80 32.16 13.75
N GLN A 601 2.18 32.86 14.83
CA GLN A 601 3.52 32.86 15.40
C GLN A 601 3.74 31.53 16.15
N ASP A 602 4.62 30.68 15.62
CA ASP A 602 5.20 29.57 16.38
C ASP A 602 6.70 29.81 16.52
N GLU A 603 7.06 30.28 17.71
CA GLU A 603 8.43 30.58 18.14
C GLU A 603 9.13 29.28 18.51
N MET A 604 9.76 28.60 17.53
CA MET A 604 10.53 27.37 17.79
C MET A 604 12.03 27.67 17.95
N LEU A 605 12.47 27.56 19.20
CA LEU A 605 13.83 27.74 19.69
C LEU A 605 14.89 26.94 18.89
N LEU A 606 15.91 27.66 18.43
CA LEU A 606 17.13 27.13 17.81
C LEU A 606 17.95 26.31 18.83
N ALA A 607 17.95 24.99 18.72
CA ALA A 607 18.93 24.13 19.39
C ALA A 607 20.23 24.02 18.56
N PRO A 608 21.42 23.97 19.20
CA PRO A 608 22.69 23.94 18.47
C PRO A 608 22.93 22.59 17.82
N ILE A 609 23.39 22.64 16.58
CA ILE A 609 23.79 21.48 15.77
C ILE A 609 25.11 20.94 16.33
N THR A 610 25.11 19.73 16.88
CA THR A 610 26.34 18.98 17.20
C THR A 610 26.34 17.65 16.47
N GLU A 611 27.45 17.43 15.77
CA GLU A 611 28.01 16.16 15.25
C GLU A 611 27.42 15.63 13.93
N PHE A 612 28.20 15.90 12.86
CA PHE A 612 28.06 15.39 11.50
C PHE A 612 28.38 13.89 11.45
N ASP A 613 27.40 13.08 11.02
CA ASP A 613 27.62 11.71 10.53
C ASP A 613 27.76 11.72 9.00
N ASP A 614 28.99 11.44 8.55
CA ASP A 614 29.51 11.54 7.18
C ASP A 614 28.96 10.45 6.23
N SER A 615 28.15 9.51 6.74
CA SER A 615 27.51 8.45 5.94
C SER A 615 26.24 8.90 5.21
N SER A 616 25.75 10.13 5.41
CA SER A 616 24.46 10.61 4.89
C SER A 616 24.54 11.40 3.58
N LEU A 617 25.71 11.55 2.97
CA LEU A 617 25.96 12.52 1.88
C LEU A 617 25.28 12.22 0.54
N ILE A 618 24.78 10.99 0.30
CA ILE A 618 24.14 10.63 -0.98
C ILE A 618 22.61 10.69 -0.84
N SER A 619 21.96 11.61 -1.55
CA SER A 619 20.49 11.66 -1.65
C SER A 619 19.96 10.35 -2.25
N LYS A 620 18.89 9.79 -1.69
CA LYS A 620 18.30 8.56 -2.24
C LYS A 620 17.76 8.87 -3.65
N PRO A 621 17.80 7.92 -4.61
CA PRO A 621 17.26 8.16 -5.94
C PRO A 621 15.81 8.66 -5.93
N SER A 622 14.96 8.18 -5.01
CA SER A 622 13.57 8.63 -4.86
C SER A 622 13.43 10.10 -4.43
N ASP A 623 14.44 10.69 -3.77
CA ASP A 623 14.41 12.11 -3.39
C ASP A 623 14.32 13.03 -4.62
N TYR A 624 14.90 12.61 -5.76
CA TYR A 624 14.82 13.34 -7.03
C TYR A 624 13.41 13.34 -7.60
N LEU A 625 12.66 12.25 -7.42
CA LEU A 625 11.27 12.13 -7.89
C LEU A 625 10.31 12.98 -7.05
N GLN A 626 10.46 12.98 -5.72
CA GLN A 626 9.65 13.86 -4.86
C GLN A 626 9.99 15.34 -5.09
N ALA A 627 11.27 15.65 -5.29
CA ALA A 627 11.69 17.00 -5.68
C ALA A 627 11.16 17.40 -7.05
N PHE A 628 11.07 16.47 -8.01
CA PHE A 628 10.47 16.71 -9.32
C PHE A 628 8.98 17.06 -9.22
N SER A 629 8.18 16.30 -8.46
CA SER A 629 6.77 16.65 -8.24
C SER A 629 6.64 18.05 -7.62
N HIS A 630 7.37 18.33 -6.53
CA HIS A 630 7.38 19.66 -5.90
C HIS A 630 7.81 20.77 -6.87
N PHE A 631 8.83 20.50 -7.68
CA PHE A 631 9.34 21.40 -8.69
C PHE A 631 8.28 21.78 -9.72
N THR A 632 7.49 20.82 -10.21
CA THR A 632 6.46 21.10 -11.22
C THR A 632 5.42 22.11 -10.73
N TYR A 633 5.05 22.01 -9.44
CA TYR A 633 4.16 22.96 -8.79
C TYR A 633 4.73 24.37 -8.78
N LEU A 634 5.97 24.55 -8.33
CA LEU A 634 6.59 25.88 -8.28
C LEU A 634 6.90 26.44 -9.67
N PHE A 635 7.41 25.60 -10.57
CA PHE A 635 7.73 25.99 -11.95
C PHE A 635 6.50 26.52 -12.70
N THR A 636 5.32 25.99 -12.39
CA THR A 636 4.06 26.40 -13.00
C THR A 636 3.27 27.42 -12.18
N LYS A 637 3.89 28.07 -11.18
CA LYS A 637 3.25 29.04 -10.27
C LYS A 637 1.98 28.48 -9.61
N GLY A 638 2.06 27.22 -9.20
CA GLY A 638 0.98 26.48 -8.53
C GLY A 638 -0.16 26.04 -9.44
N LYS A 639 0.01 26.04 -10.77
CA LYS A 639 -1.03 25.60 -11.71
C LYS A 639 -1.05 24.08 -11.92
N ILE A 640 0.12 23.46 -12.02
CA ILE A 640 0.27 22.04 -12.38
C ILE A 640 1.13 21.33 -11.33
N LEU A 641 0.68 20.16 -10.89
CA LEU A 641 1.49 19.21 -10.13
C LEU A 641 1.53 17.88 -10.89
N VAL A 642 2.73 17.39 -11.21
CA VAL A 642 2.94 16.06 -11.79
C VAL A 642 3.18 15.05 -10.67
N CYS A 643 2.41 13.97 -10.64
CA CYS A 643 2.48 12.89 -9.66
C CYS A 643 2.21 11.54 -10.34
N ASP A 644 1.93 10.49 -9.56
CA ASP A 644 1.83 9.12 -10.05
C ASP A 644 3.11 8.63 -10.76
N LEU A 645 4.26 9.00 -10.18
CA LEU A 645 5.57 8.69 -10.75
C LEU A 645 5.84 7.19 -10.62
N GLN A 646 5.74 6.48 -11.73
CA GLN A 646 5.92 5.03 -11.81
C GLN A 646 6.70 4.58 -13.05
N GLY A 647 7.41 3.46 -12.94
CA GLY A 647 8.27 2.93 -14.00
C GLY A 647 9.45 2.15 -13.45
N VAL A 648 10.61 2.26 -14.10
CA VAL A 648 11.84 1.56 -13.70
C VAL A 648 13.00 2.52 -13.45
N TYR A 649 13.89 2.16 -12.55
CA TYR A 649 15.16 2.87 -12.33
C TYR A 649 16.30 2.09 -12.97
N ASN A 650 16.71 2.52 -14.16
CA ASN A 650 17.71 1.86 -14.98
C ASN A 650 19.12 2.34 -14.57
N THR A 651 19.82 1.49 -13.84
CA THR A 651 21.16 1.77 -13.32
C THR A 651 22.29 1.53 -14.32
N ASP A 652 22.00 0.92 -15.47
CA ASP A 652 23.00 0.68 -16.53
C ASP A 652 23.24 1.92 -17.39
N MET A 653 22.27 2.83 -17.47
CA MET A 653 22.43 4.09 -18.19
C MET A 653 23.40 5.01 -17.45
N ILE A 654 24.14 5.84 -18.20
CA ILE A 654 25.04 6.86 -17.65
C ILE A 654 24.54 8.25 -18.11
N PRO A 655 23.99 9.08 -17.22
CA PRO A 655 23.73 8.80 -15.80
C PRO A 655 22.56 7.81 -15.59
N PRO A 656 22.43 7.19 -14.41
CA PRO A 656 21.32 6.29 -14.11
C PRO A 656 19.99 7.02 -14.31
N THR A 657 19.02 6.35 -14.92
CA THR A 657 17.82 7.02 -15.45
C THR A 657 16.55 6.38 -14.94
N PHE A 658 15.64 7.20 -14.41
CA PHE A 658 14.24 6.84 -14.22
C PHE A 658 13.53 6.87 -15.58
N GLU A 659 13.09 5.71 -16.05
CA GLU A 659 12.22 5.59 -17.21
C GLU A 659 10.78 5.45 -16.71
N LEU A 660 10.02 6.54 -16.80
CA LEU A 660 8.68 6.67 -16.22
C LEU A 660 7.59 6.60 -17.29
N SER A 661 6.41 6.11 -16.91
CA SER A 661 5.22 6.04 -17.77
C SER A 661 3.96 6.40 -16.97
N ASP A 662 2.90 6.77 -17.69
CA ASP A 662 1.56 7.06 -17.14
C ASP A 662 1.55 8.05 -15.95
N PRO A 663 2.14 9.26 -16.07
CA PRO A 663 2.02 10.27 -15.03
C PRO A 663 0.58 10.80 -14.92
N VAL A 664 0.24 11.29 -13.73
CA VAL A 664 -0.97 12.07 -13.48
C VAL A 664 -0.61 13.55 -13.33
N ILE A 665 -1.43 14.42 -13.92
CA ILE A 665 -1.34 15.87 -13.73
C ILE A 665 -2.57 16.34 -12.95
N HIS A 666 -2.33 17.03 -11.84
CA HIS A 666 -3.34 17.80 -11.14
C HIS A 666 -3.30 19.25 -11.60
N TYR A 667 -4.40 19.75 -12.16
CA TYR A 667 -4.49 21.11 -12.70
C TYR A 667 -5.42 21.99 -11.88
N ARG A 668 -4.90 23.11 -11.37
CA ARG A 668 -5.68 24.10 -10.64
C ARG A 668 -6.41 25.03 -11.61
N SER A 669 -7.73 24.94 -11.68
CA SER A 669 -8.61 25.84 -12.42
C SER A 669 -9.81 26.25 -11.57
N LYS A 670 -10.29 27.49 -11.74
CA LYS A 670 -11.58 27.93 -11.16
C LYS A 670 -12.78 27.37 -11.96
N ASN A 671 -12.62 27.17 -13.29
CA ASN A 671 -13.75 26.93 -14.20
C ASN A 671 -13.70 25.57 -14.93
N ARG A 672 -12.60 24.83 -14.84
CA ARG A 672 -12.42 23.55 -15.54
C ARG A 672 -12.01 22.44 -14.58
N ASN A 673 -12.82 21.39 -14.51
CA ASN A 673 -12.49 20.19 -13.75
C ASN A 673 -11.96 19.10 -14.68
N LYS A 674 -11.02 18.27 -14.17
CA LYS A 674 -10.50 17.08 -14.87
C LYS A 674 -9.85 17.37 -16.23
N VAL A 675 -9.02 18.41 -16.32
CA VAL A 675 -8.42 18.87 -17.59
C VAL A 675 -7.52 17.79 -18.21
N TYR A 676 -6.84 17.00 -17.39
CA TYR A 676 -5.92 15.95 -17.83
C TYR A 676 -6.46 14.52 -17.62
N GLY A 677 -7.79 14.38 -17.56
CA GLY A 677 -8.46 13.07 -17.41
C GLY A 677 -9.08 12.86 -16.03
N VAL A 678 -9.66 11.68 -15.81
CA VAL A 678 -10.46 11.37 -14.60
C VAL A 678 -9.61 11.38 -13.32
N THR A 679 -8.31 11.12 -13.45
CA THR A 679 -7.33 11.12 -12.36
C THR A 679 -6.88 12.52 -11.92
N ASP A 680 -7.25 13.58 -12.64
CA ASP A 680 -6.96 14.96 -12.26
C ASP A 680 -7.92 15.44 -11.14
N ARG A 681 -7.37 15.54 -9.93
CA ARG A 681 -8.07 15.98 -8.70
C ARG A 681 -7.93 17.48 -8.42
N GLY A 682 -7.38 18.25 -9.35
CA GLY A 682 -7.16 19.69 -9.21
C GLY A 682 -6.50 20.09 -7.89
N GLN A 683 -7.06 21.09 -7.21
CA GLN A 683 -6.53 21.62 -5.95
C GLN A 683 -6.47 20.57 -4.83
N LYS A 684 -7.45 19.65 -4.76
CA LYS A 684 -7.44 18.56 -3.77
C LYS A 684 -6.22 17.65 -3.98
N GLY A 685 -5.90 17.34 -5.23
CA GLY A 685 -4.70 16.58 -5.58
C GLY A 685 -3.39 17.28 -5.17
N HIS A 686 -3.33 18.61 -5.30
CA HIS A 686 -2.19 19.39 -4.80
C HIS A 686 -2.04 19.24 -3.29
N GLN A 687 -3.15 19.39 -2.55
CA GLN A 687 -3.15 19.28 -1.10
C GLN A 687 -2.71 17.88 -0.64
N LEU A 688 -3.21 16.82 -1.27
CA LEU A 688 -2.85 15.44 -0.95
C LEU A 688 -1.34 15.19 -1.06
N PHE A 689 -0.70 15.71 -2.12
CA PHE A 689 0.76 15.60 -2.26
C PHE A 689 1.50 16.41 -1.18
N PHE A 690 1.13 17.68 -0.96
CA PHE A 690 1.85 18.53 -0.01
C PHE A 690 1.65 18.14 1.45
N ASN A 691 0.56 17.45 1.78
CA ASN A 691 0.33 16.91 3.11
C ASN A 691 1.34 15.83 3.50
N THR A 692 1.84 15.06 2.53
CA THR A 692 2.78 13.96 2.79
C THR A 692 4.21 14.28 2.34
N HIS A 693 4.39 15.29 1.47
CA HIS A 693 5.68 15.71 0.98
C HIS A 693 6.53 16.38 2.06
N LYS A 694 7.72 15.83 2.31
CA LYS A 694 8.75 16.45 3.16
C LYS A 694 9.92 16.87 2.29
N CYS A 695 10.27 18.15 2.30
CA CYS A 695 11.38 18.67 1.51
C CYS A 695 12.72 17.99 1.89
N GLY A 696 13.20 17.10 1.02
CA GLY A 696 14.51 16.46 1.12
C GLY A 696 15.68 17.37 0.70
N LYS A 697 16.89 16.79 0.66
CA LYS A 697 18.12 17.52 0.27
C LYS A 697 18.01 18.14 -1.12
N VAL A 698 17.50 17.38 -2.09
CA VAL A 698 17.30 17.85 -3.48
C VAL A 698 16.36 19.06 -3.52
N CYS A 699 15.23 19.02 -2.78
CA CYS A 699 14.32 20.17 -2.67
C CYS A 699 15.01 21.41 -2.10
N LYS A 700 15.82 21.25 -1.05
CA LYS A 700 16.54 22.36 -0.40
C LYS A 700 17.61 22.94 -1.30
N PHE A 701 18.40 22.11 -1.98
CA PHE A 701 19.42 22.56 -2.93
C PHE A 701 18.81 23.27 -4.14
N MET A 702 17.66 22.79 -4.61
CA MET A 702 16.88 23.46 -5.65
C MET A 702 16.07 24.66 -5.14
N GLN A 703 16.18 25.00 -3.85
CA GLN A 703 15.51 26.12 -3.19
C GLN A 703 13.98 26.09 -3.34
N LEU A 704 13.39 24.90 -3.27
CA LEU A 704 11.95 24.68 -3.42
C LEU A 704 11.17 24.94 -2.11
N SER A 705 11.84 25.07 -0.95
CA SER A 705 11.16 25.34 0.33
C SER A 705 10.72 26.80 0.43
N LYS A 706 9.41 27.06 0.62
CA LYS A 706 8.81 28.40 0.71
C LYS A 706 9.43 29.29 1.81
N LYS A 707 10.14 30.34 1.37
CA LYS A 707 10.07 31.78 1.72
C LYS A 707 11.33 32.40 1.11
N ASN A 708 11.33 32.64 -0.19
CA ASN A 708 12.34 33.52 -0.78
C ASN A 708 11.68 34.48 -1.79
N PRO A 709 11.20 35.67 -1.34
CA PRO A 709 10.59 36.66 -2.23
C PRO A 709 11.57 37.19 -3.29
N GLU A 710 12.90 37.16 -3.04
CA GLU A 710 13.92 37.56 -4.01
C GLU A 710 13.95 36.65 -5.27
N TRP A 711 13.38 35.44 -5.17
CA TRP A 711 13.34 34.47 -6.26
C TRP A 711 12.35 34.87 -7.36
N GLN A 712 11.31 35.66 -7.05
CA GLN A 712 10.32 36.09 -8.05
C GLN A 712 10.88 37.17 -8.99
N GLU A 713 11.71 38.10 -8.52
CA GLU A 713 12.22 39.22 -9.33
C GLU A 713 13.43 38.86 -10.20
N HIS A 714 14.35 38.03 -9.71
CA HIS A 714 15.57 37.68 -10.46
C HIS A 714 15.31 36.71 -11.62
N TRP A 715 14.22 35.94 -11.56
CA TRP A 715 13.88 34.90 -12.54
C TRP A 715 13.28 35.45 -13.84
N HIS A 716 12.50 36.53 -13.77
CA HIS A 716 11.96 37.20 -14.95
C HIS A 716 13.06 37.86 -15.79
N LYS A 717 14.09 38.43 -15.16
CA LYS A 717 15.21 39.07 -15.87
C LYS A 717 16.10 38.06 -16.63
N ARG A 718 16.39 36.89 -16.05
CA ARG A 718 17.28 35.89 -16.69
C ARG A 718 16.61 35.04 -17.78
N SER A 719 15.29 34.79 -17.68
CA SER A 719 14.55 34.05 -18.71
C SER A 719 14.35 34.89 -19.98
N GLU A 720 14.09 36.19 -19.84
CA GLU A 720 14.04 37.15 -20.96
C GLU A 720 15.42 37.35 -21.62
N GLU A 721 16.51 37.37 -20.85
CA GLU A 721 17.87 37.46 -21.38
C GLU A 721 18.30 36.20 -22.15
N SER A 722 17.87 35.02 -21.72
CA SER A 722 18.16 33.76 -22.42
C SER A 722 17.34 33.59 -23.69
N GLN A 723 16.08 34.06 -23.70
CA GLN A 723 15.27 34.13 -24.92
C GLN A 723 15.76 35.18 -25.93
N ARG A 724 16.39 36.28 -25.46
CA ARG A 724 17.01 37.29 -26.33
C ARG A 724 18.35 36.87 -26.92
N LYS A 725 19.12 36.00 -26.24
CA LYS A 725 20.43 35.51 -26.71
C LYS A 725 20.34 34.27 -27.63
N GLY A 726 19.16 33.69 -27.80
CA GLY A 726 18.90 32.55 -28.69
C GLY A 726 18.08 32.88 -29.95
N LYS A 727 17.95 34.17 -30.31
CA LYS A 727 17.38 34.61 -31.59
C LYS A 727 18.46 34.79 -32.66
#